data_AF-A0AAV8VZ33-F1
#
_entry.id   AF-A0AAV8VZ33-F1
#
_cell.length_a   1.000
_cell.length_b   1.000
_cell.length_c   1.000
_cell.angle_alpha   90.00
_cell.angle_beta   90.00
_cell.angle_gamma   90.00
#
_symmetry.space_group_name_H-M   'P 1'
#
loop_
_entity.id
_entity.type
_entity.pdbx_description
1 polymer ?
#
loop_
_entity_poly.entity_id
_entity_poly.type
_entity_poly.pdbx_seq_one_letter_code
_entity_poly.pdbx_strand_id
1 'polypeptide(L)'
;MAILFILLSVVVAASVHGVNAKHSENVVPHTATRENDFGIEWWENAVFYQIYPRSFKDSNNDGIGDLKGIIEKLDFLADTGITAVWLSPIFKSPQVDQGYDISDYYDVDEDYGTLEDLRELVDEAHKRGIKIILDFVPNHTSNQHQWFKDSVSDPTGDYGDFYVWKDCEKDDDGKVTWPNNWLSFFGGSAWQYNEVRKQCYLHQFAPAQPDLNYNNDKVVEAMKDVLKFWLKFGVDGFRCDAVLALFEDPEFKDEPRSNTRGVTANEYGYLDHIYTVDQPQTFDMIYQWRDVLDEFTYANKSETKIMMTEAYTGVEKTMLYYGLPDGSRKGAHFAFNFNFITSLKKGFNFREFASTIEKWFVNVPKEYTSNWVLGNHDNRRVATRFGPELVDGLNMVSAFLPGVMVTYNGEEIGMEDGQVTCEEGYDPQAIKDCATFNETSRDFERTPYQWDNSTNAGFNDGSQPWLPVSDKYKEVNLAAQNVAGAPSHYNLYKSLVAYKNETFATDFSNLDNLAVIEISMRVVQIIRQATYDQYILVFNTADGNETVRFYYSGGYYNVELASNEGNYKVGDLIGNSTLSLKPYECIVLRQVYLAGGPSVAYALPYMFLLGLGALMRFLNMKVLIFCSVLFTVGVAITGYQLKGDGPNSDWWKTAVFYQIYPRSFMDSDGDGIGDIQGIIQKLHHLQDAGITATWLSPIFSSPQVDQGYDISDYRNVDPDYGTLEDLKQLLDKAKELGIKLILDFVPNHTSDQHEWFKKSVAKEEGYEDFYVWHDGNVVNGTRQPPNNWLSEFQGPAWTFNEDRQQYYYHEFAPQQPDLNYANPVVVEAMKDVLRYWLDFGVDGFRVDAVPHLFEDPELRDEPLIDGCTDATNKNCLDHIYTKGLPETYDLIYQFRDVLDNFTETNNVDTRVMMTEAYDSIEKQMLYYGNVEGTTNGAHFTFNFVFISNLQRGFQVEDIVDAIKTWLSNIPTRFTSNWVLGNHDNHRVATRLGKENVDGLNMLTAILPGVMVTYNGEEIGMEDGEVTCEQGHDPQAIKDCSTFDQTSRDFERTPFQWDGSTNAGFTNGTPWLPVSTKSVEVNLAAQDSEGEPTHYNLYKELMEFRKNFQGDFTVDTSSPIKVNETVLQVTRRVDNDEFILLFNVGDEEQSGDFYRTFARYEIVVGSSGVSYKKGDPFEDLKLSGHEAVILHGIGSNGGR
;
A
#
# COMPACT_ATOMS: atom_id res chain seq x y z
N MET A 1 -8.43 65.96 28.00
CA MET A 1 -8.10 66.45 26.64
C MET A 1 -6.62 66.73 26.44
N ALA A 2 -5.97 67.68 27.14
CA ALA A 2 -4.55 68.03 26.85
C ALA A 2 -3.55 66.85 26.86
N ILE A 3 -3.74 65.85 27.73
CA ILE A 3 -2.88 64.66 27.82
C ILE A 3 -3.04 63.72 26.61
N LEU A 4 -4.21 63.71 25.96
CA LEU A 4 -4.53 62.79 24.86
C LEU A 4 -3.80 63.15 23.55
N PHE A 5 -3.30 64.38 23.44
CA PHE A 5 -2.57 64.87 22.26
C PHE A 5 -1.06 64.60 22.30
N ILE A 6 -0.53 64.05 23.39
CA ILE A 6 0.91 63.81 23.59
C ILE A 6 1.30 62.34 23.32
N LEU A 7 0.35 61.40 23.44
CA LEU A 7 0.59 59.97 23.18
C LEU A 7 0.49 59.59 21.69
N LEU A 8 -0.23 60.37 20.87
CA LEU A 8 -0.47 60.03 19.46
C LEU A 8 0.70 60.34 18.51
N SER A 9 1.77 60.97 19.00
CA SER A 9 2.89 61.49 18.19
C SER A 9 4.20 60.68 18.33
N VAL A 10 4.19 59.56 19.06
CA VAL A 10 5.40 58.75 19.34
C VAL A 10 5.46 57.46 18.49
N VAL A 11 4.32 56.88 18.13
CA VAL A 11 4.23 55.56 17.46
C VAL A 11 4.62 55.61 15.97
N VAL A 12 4.64 56.78 15.33
CA VAL A 12 4.92 56.95 13.90
C VAL A 12 6.43 57.13 13.59
N ALA A 13 7.31 56.97 14.60
CA ALA A 13 8.74 57.33 14.51
C ALA A 13 9.72 56.13 14.56
N ALA A 14 9.24 54.90 14.69
CA ALA A 14 10.03 53.68 14.58
C ALA A 14 9.15 52.55 13.98
N SER A 15 9.62 51.70 13.06
CA SER A 15 10.98 51.56 12.52
C SER A 15 10.98 51.21 11.02
N VAL A 16 11.32 52.19 10.17
CA VAL A 16 11.80 51.96 8.80
C VAL A 16 13.29 52.29 8.77
N HIS A 17 14.18 51.29 8.62
CA HIS A 17 15.62 51.43 8.31
C HIS A 17 16.25 50.05 7.99
N GLY A 18 16.92 49.88 6.84
CA GLY A 18 17.73 48.69 6.48
C GLY A 18 16.91 47.43 6.15
N VAL A 19 16.74 46.92 4.92
CA VAL A 19 17.38 47.10 3.61
C VAL A 19 18.70 46.33 3.37
N ASN A 20 18.54 45.25 2.58
CA ASN A 20 19.49 44.59 1.65
C ASN A 20 20.53 43.54 2.12
N ALA A 21 20.28 42.33 1.60
CA ALA A 21 21.18 41.49 0.80
C ALA A 21 22.25 40.62 1.50
N LYS A 22 22.20 39.32 1.16
CA LYS A 22 23.02 38.80 0.04
C LYS A 22 22.49 37.45 -0.49
N HIS A 23 22.72 37.20 -1.79
CA HIS A 23 22.90 35.83 -2.28
C HIS A 23 24.25 35.29 -1.79
N SER A 24 24.23 34.02 -1.38
CA SER A 24 25.27 33.02 -1.64
C SER A 24 24.49 31.73 -1.90
N GLU A 25 24.52 31.14 -3.09
CA GLU A 25 25.69 30.42 -3.61
C GLU A 25 26.27 29.49 -2.54
N ASN A 26 25.53 28.43 -2.27
CA ASN A 26 26.01 27.12 -1.82
C ASN A 26 24.97 26.08 -2.27
N VAL A 27 24.83 25.92 -3.60
CA VAL A 27 24.20 24.70 -4.14
C VAL A 27 25.22 23.59 -3.93
N VAL A 28 25.15 22.95 -2.76
CA VAL A 28 25.76 21.64 -2.55
C VAL A 28 24.83 20.64 -3.24
N PRO A 29 25.30 19.85 -4.21
CA PRO A 29 24.47 18.81 -4.80
C PRO A 29 24.23 17.73 -3.73
N HIS A 30 23.00 17.65 -3.22
CA HIS A 30 22.56 16.52 -2.40
C HIS A 30 22.39 15.30 -3.31
N THR A 31 23.51 14.62 -3.49
CA THR A 31 23.67 13.39 -4.27
C THR A 31 23.18 12.21 -3.45
N ALA A 32 22.10 11.56 -3.91
CA ALA A 32 21.58 10.28 -3.43
C ALA A 32 21.21 10.21 -1.93
N THR A 33 20.51 9.13 -1.56
CA THR A 33 20.07 8.81 -0.18
C THR A 33 19.36 9.97 0.54
N ARG A 34 18.16 10.31 0.06
CA ARG A 34 17.04 10.25 1.00
C ARG A 34 16.67 8.77 1.12
N GLU A 35 16.75 8.22 2.33
CA GLU A 35 16.07 6.96 2.64
C GLU A 35 14.56 7.27 2.77
N ASN A 36 13.70 6.27 2.60
CA ASN A 36 12.25 6.48 2.48
C ASN A 36 11.58 6.75 3.84
N ASP A 37 11.64 8.01 4.30
CA ASP A 37 10.98 8.49 5.52
C ASP A 37 9.44 8.23 5.55
N PHE A 38 8.81 7.99 4.39
CA PHE A 38 7.36 7.82 4.22
C PHE A 38 6.93 6.39 3.84
N GLY A 39 7.85 5.41 3.78
CA GLY A 39 7.54 4.01 3.45
C GLY A 39 7.09 3.73 2.00
N ILE A 40 7.09 4.74 1.13
CA ILE A 40 6.68 4.65 -0.29
C ILE A 40 7.80 4.00 -1.09
N GLU A 41 7.49 2.90 -1.78
CA GLU A 41 8.47 2.26 -2.65
C GLU A 41 8.79 3.16 -3.85
N TRP A 42 10.04 3.08 -4.33
CA TRP A 42 10.62 4.08 -5.24
C TRP A 42 9.78 4.32 -6.51
N TRP A 43 8.98 3.32 -6.92
CA TRP A 43 8.16 3.31 -8.12
C TRP A 43 6.76 3.89 -7.94
N GLU A 44 6.21 3.94 -6.72
CA GLU A 44 4.77 4.15 -6.49
C GLU A 44 4.29 5.58 -6.81
N ASN A 45 5.18 6.56 -6.68
CA ASN A 45 4.91 7.92 -7.14
C ASN A 45 5.88 8.34 -8.26
N ALA A 46 6.59 7.37 -8.86
CA ALA A 46 7.63 7.64 -9.84
C ALA A 46 7.09 8.30 -11.11
N VAL A 47 8.01 9.00 -11.78
CA VAL A 47 7.90 9.30 -13.20
C VAL A 47 8.73 8.29 -13.96
N PHE A 48 8.06 7.32 -14.58
CA PHE A 48 8.66 6.39 -15.53
C PHE A 48 8.81 7.05 -16.88
N TYR A 49 10.02 6.94 -17.42
CA TYR A 49 10.36 7.44 -18.73
C TYR A 49 10.72 6.26 -19.64
N GLN A 50 9.77 5.89 -20.51
CA GLN A 50 10.01 4.86 -21.52
C GLN A 50 10.95 5.41 -22.59
N ILE A 51 12.07 4.72 -22.79
CA ILE A 51 13.07 4.97 -23.82
C ILE A 51 13.02 3.82 -24.83
N TYR A 52 12.80 4.16 -26.10
CA TYR A 52 13.05 3.26 -27.22
C TYR A 52 14.55 3.35 -27.61
N PRO A 53 15.42 2.37 -27.24
CA PRO A 53 16.88 2.58 -27.20
C PRO A 53 17.47 3.01 -28.54
N ARG A 54 17.05 2.30 -29.61
CA ARG A 54 17.44 2.52 -31.02
C ARG A 54 17.28 3.97 -31.51
N SER A 55 16.45 4.77 -30.82
CA SER A 55 16.04 6.12 -31.20
C SER A 55 16.37 7.20 -30.16
N PHE A 56 17.05 6.86 -29.06
CA PHE A 56 17.33 7.84 -28.01
C PHE A 56 18.56 8.71 -28.29
N LYS A 57 19.75 8.10 -28.36
CA LYS A 57 21.02 8.78 -28.65
C LYS A 57 22.03 7.75 -29.16
N ASP A 58 22.74 8.11 -30.23
CA ASP A 58 23.81 7.30 -30.86
C ASP A 58 25.17 7.89 -30.45
N SER A 59 26.00 7.15 -29.72
CA SER A 59 27.32 7.61 -29.26
C SER A 59 28.46 7.30 -30.24
N ASN A 60 28.35 6.21 -30.99
CA ASN A 60 29.45 5.69 -31.81
C ASN A 60 29.43 6.23 -33.27
N ASN A 61 28.31 6.83 -33.67
CA ASN A 61 27.97 7.37 -34.97
C ASN A 61 27.89 6.29 -36.08
N ASP A 62 27.03 5.29 -35.88
CA ASP A 62 26.61 4.32 -36.90
C ASP A 62 25.21 4.59 -37.47
N GLY A 63 24.35 5.31 -36.74
CA GLY A 63 22.94 5.56 -37.06
C GLY A 63 21.92 4.94 -36.09
N ILE A 64 22.37 4.20 -35.07
CA ILE A 64 21.54 3.46 -34.12
C ILE A 64 21.80 3.98 -32.70
N GLY A 65 20.72 4.17 -31.93
CA GLY A 65 20.83 4.58 -30.53
C GLY A 65 21.36 3.45 -29.65
N ASP A 66 22.46 3.72 -28.93
CA ASP A 66 23.24 2.73 -28.20
C ASP A 66 23.23 2.98 -26.68
N LEU A 67 23.59 1.97 -25.88
CA LEU A 67 23.56 2.06 -24.41
C LEU A 67 24.45 3.19 -23.87
N LYS A 68 25.57 3.48 -24.55
CA LYS A 68 26.45 4.61 -24.23
C LYS A 68 25.82 5.97 -24.52
N GLY A 69 25.00 6.08 -25.57
CA GLY A 69 24.19 7.26 -25.83
C GLY A 69 23.15 7.50 -24.74
N ILE A 70 22.61 6.45 -24.11
CA ILE A 70 21.77 6.60 -22.92
C ILE A 70 22.60 7.14 -21.73
N ILE A 71 23.80 6.60 -21.50
CA ILE A 71 24.74 7.07 -20.45
C ILE A 71 25.06 8.57 -20.60
N GLU A 72 25.31 9.05 -21.83
CA GLU A 72 25.55 10.48 -22.12
C GLU A 72 24.41 11.42 -21.66
N LYS A 73 23.22 10.88 -21.40
CA LYS A 73 21.97 11.64 -21.19
C LYS A 73 21.32 11.39 -19.84
N LEU A 74 21.88 10.53 -18.99
CA LEU A 74 21.40 10.31 -17.62
C LEU A 74 21.38 11.60 -16.80
N ASP A 75 22.34 12.52 -17.02
CA ASP A 75 22.36 13.84 -16.40
C ASP A 75 21.08 14.63 -16.71
N PHE A 76 20.56 14.58 -17.95
CA PHE A 76 19.31 15.25 -18.35
C PHE A 76 18.09 14.65 -17.65
N LEU A 77 18.00 13.32 -17.58
CA LEU A 77 16.89 12.60 -16.95
C LEU A 77 16.84 12.90 -15.44
N ALA A 78 17.99 12.90 -14.77
CA ALA A 78 18.13 13.32 -13.38
C ALA A 78 17.74 14.81 -13.19
N ASP A 79 18.21 15.69 -14.09
CA ASP A 79 17.85 17.11 -14.07
C ASP A 79 16.34 17.35 -14.27
N THR A 80 15.63 16.46 -14.98
CA THR A 80 14.17 16.52 -15.17
C THR A 80 13.40 15.99 -13.95
N GLY A 81 14.02 15.18 -13.08
CA GLY A 81 13.35 14.48 -11.98
C GLY A 81 12.74 13.13 -12.39
N ILE A 82 13.25 12.50 -13.45
CA ILE A 82 12.87 11.12 -13.83
C ILE A 82 13.38 10.14 -12.79
N THR A 83 12.50 9.29 -12.27
CA THR A 83 12.83 8.28 -11.25
C THR A 83 13.37 7.00 -11.88
N ALA A 84 12.83 6.62 -13.05
CA ALA A 84 13.16 5.36 -13.71
C ALA A 84 13.07 5.43 -15.22
N VAL A 85 13.94 4.65 -15.86
CA VAL A 85 14.00 4.42 -17.29
C VAL A 85 13.51 3.01 -17.58
N TRP A 86 12.48 2.89 -18.44
CA TRP A 86 12.09 1.62 -19.03
C TRP A 86 12.67 1.54 -20.45
N LEU A 87 13.52 0.56 -20.69
CA LEU A 87 14.07 0.24 -22.00
C LEU A 87 13.17 -0.77 -22.73
N SER A 88 12.73 -0.45 -23.94
CA SER A 88 12.27 -1.47 -24.90
C SER A 88 13.39 -2.49 -25.19
N PRO A 89 13.11 -3.70 -25.75
CA PRO A 89 14.05 -4.82 -25.74
C PRO A 89 15.45 -4.51 -26.29
N ILE A 90 16.48 -4.96 -25.57
CA ILE A 90 17.91 -4.82 -25.93
C ILE A 90 18.62 -6.15 -26.16
N PHE A 91 17.90 -7.26 -26.07
CA PHE A 91 18.46 -8.62 -26.15
C PHE A 91 18.89 -8.98 -27.57
N LYS A 92 19.84 -9.91 -27.68
CA LYS A 92 20.39 -10.38 -28.96
C LYS A 92 19.30 -10.94 -29.87
N SER A 93 19.02 -10.23 -30.97
CA SER A 93 17.86 -10.45 -31.85
C SER A 93 18.27 -10.38 -33.33
N PRO A 94 17.57 -11.08 -34.24
CA PRO A 94 17.67 -10.82 -35.68
C PRO A 94 16.98 -9.53 -36.14
N GLN A 95 16.43 -8.73 -35.22
CA GLN A 95 15.86 -7.39 -35.42
C GLN A 95 14.64 -7.34 -36.38
N VAL A 96 13.94 -8.46 -36.57
CA VAL A 96 12.73 -8.53 -37.42
C VAL A 96 11.59 -7.70 -36.84
N ASP A 97 11.45 -7.69 -35.51
CA ASP A 97 10.56 -6.80 -34.75
C ASP A 97 11.39 -5.97 -33.76
N GLN A 98 12.55 -5.49 -34.24
CA GLN A 98 13.46 -4.53 -33.59
C GLN A 98 13.81 -4.84 -32.12
N GLY A 99 14.04 -6.12 -31.81
CA GLY A 99 14.43 -6.61 -30.48
C GLY A 99 13.43 -7.59 -29.85
N TYR A 100 12.16 -7.59 -30.27
CA TYR A 100 11.15 -8.50 -29.73
C TYR A 100 11.32 -9.96 -30.21
N ASP A 101 11.94 -10.20 -31.38
CA ASP A 101 12.32 -11.56 -31.81
C ASP A 101 13.66 -11.99 -31.18
N ILE A 102 13.65 -12.43 -29.92
CA ILE A 102 14.86 -12.74 -29.14
C ILE A 102 15.53 -14.06 -29.59
N SER A 103 16.81 -14.02 -29.95
CA SER A 103 17.60 -15.20 -30.36
C SER A 103 18.59 -15.73 -29.34
N ASP A 104 18.94 -14.92 -28.34
CA ASP A 104 19.55 -15.33 -27.07
C ASP A 104 19.05 -14.39 -25.97
N TYR A 105 18.42 -14.94 -24.93
CA TYR A 105 17.90 -14.16 -23.80
C TYR A 105 18.99 -13.71 -22.82
N TYR A 106 20.21 -14.23 -22.92
CA TYR A 106 21.28 -14.03 -21.92
C TYR A 106 22.38 -13.07 -22.39
N ASP A 107 22.16 -12.39 -23.52
CA ASP A 107 23.14 -11.51 -24.16
C ASP A 107 22.48 -10.27 -24.79
N VAL A 108 23.26 -9.20 -24.94
CA VAL A 108 22.84 -7.92 -25.53
C VAL A 108 23.03 -7.97 -27.05
N ASP A 109 22.25 -7.18 -27.80
CA ASP A 109 22.45 -7.02 -29.24
C ASP A 109 23.70 -6.19 -29.57
N GLU A 110 24.42 -6.57 -30.63
CA GLU A 110 25.59 -5.83 -31.11
C GLU A 110 25.23 -4.47 -31.73
N ASP A 111 23.96 -4.27 -32.13
CA ASP A 111 23.38 -2.96 -32.48
C ASP A 111 23.29 -1.99 -31.27
N TYR A 112 23.25 -2.49 -30.03
CA TYR A 112 23.06 -1.67 -28.82
C TYR A 112 24.31 -1.57 -27.93
N GLY A 113 25.21 -2.54 -28.00
CA GLY A 113 26.49 -2.54 -27.29
C GLY A 113 26.91 -3.91 -26.81
N THR A 114 27.25 -4.01 -25.52
CA THR A 114 27.74 -5.22 -24.86
C THR A 114 27.18 -5.36 -23.44
N LEU A 115 27.34 -6.54 -22.83
CA LEU A 115 27.06 -6.74 -21.40
C LEU A 115 27.91 -5.81 -20.52
N GLU A 116 29.15 -5.49 -20.90
CA GLU A 116 29.97 -4.49 -20.21
C GLU A 116 29.38 -3.07 -20.30
N ASP A 117 28.75 -2.71 -21.43
CA ASP A 117 28.13 -1.38 -21.61
C ASP A 117 26.80 -1.27 -20.86
N LEU A 118 26.04 -2.36 -20.78
CA LEU A 118 24.83 -2.42 -19.96
C LEU A 118 25.17 -2.35 -18.46
N ARG A 119 26.31 -2.93 -18.05
CA ARG A 119 26.86 -2.76 -16.69
C ARG A 119 27.17 -1.29 -16.42
N GLU A 120 27.84 -0.61 -17.35
CA GLU A 120 28.15 0.81 -17.21
C GLU A 120 26.87 1.67 -17.12
N LEU A 121 25.82 1.33 -17.89
CA LEU A 121 24.52 2.02 -17.83
C LEU A 121 23.82 1.86 -16.48
N VAL A 122 23.71 0.64 -15.95
CA VAL A 122 23.11 0.38 -14.62
C VAL A 122 23.92 1.11 -13.54
N ASP A 123 25.24 0.93 -13.53
CA ASP A 123 26.13 1.55 -12.53
C ASP A 123 26.12 3.09 -12.60
N GLU A 124 25.95 3.72 -13.76
CA GLU A 124 25.86 5.20 -13.90
C GLU A 124 24.46 5.75 -13.64
N ALA A 125 23.39 4.99 -13.92
CA ALA A 125 22.03 5.36 -13.58
C ALA A 125 21.81 5.35 -12.06
N HIS A 126 22.26 4.29 -11.38
CA HIS A 126 22.19 4.15 -9.92
C HIS A 126 22.92 5.28 -9.18
N LYS A 127 24.09 5.74 -9.68
CA LYS A 127 24.81 6.91 -9.13
C LYS A 127 24.02 8.22 -9.17
N ARG A 128 22.95 8.28 -9.97
CA ARG A 128 22.05 9.43 -10.12
C ARG A 128 20.67 9.21 -9.48
N GLY A 129 20.44 8.03 -8.88
CA GLY A 129 19.14 7.63 -8.34
C GLY A 129 18.12 7.17 -9.41
N ILE A 130 18.55 6.95 -10.65
CA ILE A 130 17.68 6.48 -11.74
C ILE A 130 17.68 4.94 -11.77
N LYS A 131 16.49 4.34 -11.84
CA LYS A 131 16.32 2.88 -12.00
C LYS A 131 16.29 2.45 -13.47
N ILE A 132 16.74 1.22 -13.76
CA ILE A 132 16.75 0.62 -15.10
C ILE A 132 15.80 -0.58 -15.15
N ILE A 133 14.68 -0.42 -15.84
CA ILE A 133 13.70 -1.49 -16.13
C ILE A 133 13.96 -1.99 -17.55
N LEU A 134 14.03 -3.31 -17.72
CA LEU A 134 14.09 -3.92 -19.06
C LEU A 134 12.70 -4.36 -19.52
N ASP A 135 12.48 -4.40 -20.82
CA ASP A 135 11.43 -5.23 -21.38
C ASP A 135 11.71 -6.72 -21.13
N PHE A 136 10.67 -7.54 -21.05
CA PHE A 136 10.73 -8.99 -20.98
C PHE A 136 9.69 -9.55 -21.95
N VAL A 137 10.14 -10.37 -22.90
CA VAL A 137 9.31 -10.90 -24.00
C VAL A 137 9.17 -12.43 -23.83
N PRO A 138 8.24 -12.89 -22.97
CA PRO A 138 8.10 -14.30 -22.62
C PRO A 138 7.34 -15.14 -23.65
N ASN A 139 6.44 -14.54 -24.43
CA ASN A 139 5.49 -15.28 -25.26
C ASN A 139 6.16 -16.14 -26.34
N HIS A 140 7.21 -15.63 -26.96
CA HIS A 140 7.81 -16.20 -28.15
C HIS A 140 9.32 -15.97 -28.17
N THR A 141 10.05 -16.87 -28.83
CA THR A 141 11.45 -16.61 -29.18
C THR A 141 11.55 -16.28 -30.66
N SER A 142 12.72 -15.83 -31.12
CA SER A 142 13.06 -15.90 -32.54
C SER A 142 13.05 -17.35 -33.04
N ASN A 143 12.71 -17.58 -34.31
CA ASN A 143 12.94 -18.86 -34.98
C ASN A 143 14.44 -19.16 -35.20
N GLN A 144 15.32 -18.21 -34.87
CA GLN A 144 16.76 -18.41 -34.77
C GLN A 144 17.23 -18.78 -33.36
N HIS A 145 16.36 -18.81 -32.35
CA HIS A 145 16.71 -19.29 -31.00
C HIS A 145 17.15 -20.76 -31.03
N GLN A 146 18.05 -21.15 -30.14
CA GLN A 146 18.61 -22.51 -30.17
C GLN A 146 17.55 -23.59 -29.86
N TRP A 147 16.66 -23.34 -28.90
CA TRP A 147 15.54 -24.24 -28.59
C TRP A 147 14.66 -24.52 -29.81
N PHE A 148 14.38 -23.53 -30.66
CA PHE A 148 13.56 -23.75 -31.87
C PHE A 148 14.29 -24.63 -32.89
N LYS A 149 15.59 -24.42 -33.09
CA LYS A 149 16.43 -25.27 -33.96
C LYS A 149 16.47 -26.72 -33.48
N ASP A 150 16.57 -26.94 -32.18
CA ASP A 150 16.60 -28.27 -31.58
C ASP A 150 15.20 -28.93 -31.64
N SER A 151 14.13 -28.20 -31.32
CA SER A 151 12.73 -28.65 -31.47
C SER A 151 12.40 -29.04 -32.93
N VAL A 152 12.89 -28.28 -33.92
CA VAL A 152 12.72 -28.59 -35.35
C VAL A 152 13.49 -29.84 -35.79
N SER A 153 14.63 -30.16 -35.15
CA SER A 153 15.54 -31.21 -35.61
C SER A 153 15.45 -32.54 -34.84
N ASP A 154 15.02 -32.53 -33.58
CA ASP A 154 14.62 -33.72 -32.82
C ASP A 154 13.27 -33.52 -32.12
N PRO A 155 12.15 -33.84 -32.81
CA PRO A 155 10.80 -33.83 -32.22
C PRO A 155 10.58 -34.82 -31.06
N THR A 156 11.58 -35.64 -30.72
CA THR A 156 11.54 -36.59 -29.60
C THR A 156 12.57 -36.28 -28.51
N GLY A 157 13.38 -35.23 -28.68
CA GLY A 157 14.38 -34.77 -27.73
C GLY A 157 13.82 -33.81 -26.68
N ASP A 158 14.68 -33.30 -25.80
CA ASP A 158 14.27 -32.49 -24.65
C ASP A 158 13.54 -31.18 -25.01
N TYR A 159 13.82 -30.63 -26.18
CA TYR A 159 13.19 -29.44 -26.75
C TYR A 159 12.03 -29.74 -27.72
N GLY A 160 11.66 -31.02 -27.89
CA GLY A 160 10.65 -31.48 -28.85
C GLY A 160 9.35 -30.68 -28.76
N ASP A 161 8.85 -30.44 -27.56
CA ASP A 161 7.57 -29.75 -27.33
C ASP A 161 7.73 -28.38 -26.63
N PHE A 162 8.86 -27.69 -26.84
CA PHE A 162 9.06 -26.30 -26.37
C PHE A 162 8.21 -25.24 -27.10
N TYR A 163 7.63 -25.59 -28.25
CA TYR A 163 6.85 -24.69 -29.10
C TYR A 163 5.55 -25.37 -29.52
N VAL A 164 4.52 -24.59 -29.83
CA VAL A 164 3.18 -25.11 -30.15
C VAL A 164 3.15 -25.70 -31.57
N TRP A 165 3.34 -27.02 -31.68
CA TRP A 165 3.35 -27.76 -32.96
C TRP A 165 2.03 -28.49 -33.24
N LYS A 166 1.59 -28.50 -34.52
CA LYS A 166 0.45 -29.29 -35.02
C LYS A 166 0.70 -29.87 -36.41
N ASP A 167 0.08 -31.02 -36.68
CA ASP A 167 0.05 -31.62 -38.02
C ASP A 167 -0.76 -30.74 -38.99
N CYS A 168 -0.24 -30.54 -40.20
CA CYS A 168 -0.89 -29.78 -41.25
C CYS A 168 -0.38 -30.24 -42.64
N GLU A 169 -1.25 -30.23 -43.64
CA GLU A 169 -0.91 -30.74 -44.98
C GLU A 169 -0.46 -29.61 -45.92
N LYS A 170 0.65 -29.82 -46.64
CA LYS A 170 1.11 -28.98 -47.75
C LYS A 170 0.98 -29.75 -49.08
N ASP A 171 0.24 -29.20 -50.03
CA ASP A 171 -0.04 -29.84 -51.32
C ASP A 171 1.08 -29.69 -52.36
N ASP A 172 0.95 -30.40 -53.49
CA ASP A 172 1.91 -30.39 -54.60
C ASP A 172 2.09 -29.00 -55.26
N ASP A 173 1.09 -28.12 -55.16
CA ASP A 173 1.14 -26.72 -55.63
C ASP A 173 1.78 -25.79 -54.57
N GLY A 174 2.12 -26.32 -53.39
CA GLY A 174 2.82 -25.63 -52.30
C GLY A 174 1.91 -24.89 -51.32
N LYS A 175 0.59 -25.07 -51.39
CA LYS A 175 -0.37 -24.46 -50.47
C LYS A 175 -0.50 -25.31 -49.21
N VAL A 176 -0.55 -24.66 -48.04
CA VAL A 176 -0.77 -25.32 -46.75
C VAL A 176 -2.26 -25.27 -46.36
N THR A 177 -2.74 -26.31 -45.67
CA THR A 177 -4.01 -26.34 -44.96
C THR A 177 -3.73 -26.20 -43.47
N TRP A 178 -4.07 -25.05 -42.88
CA TRP A 178 -3.79 -24.75 -41.47
C TRP A 178 -4.61 -25.62 -40.50
N PRO A 179 -4.13 -25.87 -39.26
CA PRO A 179 -4.83 -26.67 -38.26
C PRO A 179 -6.24 -26.14 -37.90
N ASN A 180 -6.36 -24.82 -37.80
CA ASN A 180 -7.60 -24.09 -37.53
C ASN A 180 -7.54 -22.69 -38.19
N ASN A 181 -8.53 -21.85 -37.91
CA ASN A 181 -8.67 -20.52 -38.51
C ASN A 181 -7.87 -19.37 -37.87
N TRP A 182 -7.03 -19.62 -36.85
CA TRP A 182 -6.39 -18.57 -36.05
C TRP A 182 -5.54 -17.60 -36.89
N LEU A 183 -5.58 -16.32 -36.51
CA LEU A 183 -4.93 -15.20 -37.20
C LEU A 183 -3.87 -14.55 -36.30
N SER A 184 -2.79 -14.09 -36.91
CA SER A 184 -1.73 -13.31 -36.26
C SER A 184 -2.19 -11.87 -35.99
N PHE A 185 -1.71 -11.27 -34.89
CA PHE A 185 -1.82 -9.83 -34.60
C PHE A 185 -1.30 -8.97 -35.77
N PHE A 186 -0.26 -9.45 -36.47
CA PHE A 186 0.34 -8.80 -37.63
C PHE A 186 -0.25 -9.26 -38.98
N GLY A 187 -1.43 -9.88 -38.95
CA GLY A 187 -2.21 -10.30 -40.10
C GLY A 187 -1.72 -11.57 -40.80
N GLY A 188 -2.65 -12.25 -41.48
CA GLY A 188 -2.46 -13.61 -41.97
C GLY A 188 -2.78 -14.66 -40.89
N SER A 189 -2.56 -15.94 -41.20
CA SER A 189 -2.75 -17.00 -40.19
C SER A 189 -1.65 -16.94 -39.13
N ALA A 190 -1.99 -17.36 -37.91
CA ALA A 190 -1.03 -17.60 -36.82
C ALA A 190 -0.23 -18.91 -37.01
N TRP A 191 -0.37 -19.62 -38.14
CA TRP A 191 0.33 -20.89 -38.39
C TRP A 191 1.33 -20.77 -39.53
N GLN A 192 2.55 -21.27 -39.30
CA GLN A 192 3.59 -21.37 -40.32
C GLN A 192 4.11 -22.81 -40.45
N TYR A 193 4.15 -23.33 -41.68
CA TYR A 193 4.67 -24.66 -41.99
C TYR A 193 6.20 -24.71 -41.94
N ASN A 194 6.75 -25.73 -41.26
CA ASN A 194 8.18 -25.98 -41.19
C ASN A 194 8.61 -27.11 -42.15
N GLU A 195 9.52 -26.79 -43.08
CA GLU A 195 9.98 -27.74 -44.10
C GLU A 195 10.89 -28.87 -43.61
N VAL A 196 11.38 -28.82 -42.37
CA VAL A 196 12.19 -29.90 -41.78
C VAL A 196 11.32 -30.82 -40.93
N ARG A 197 10.57 -30.25 -39.97
CA ARG A 197 9.69 -31.01 -39.05
C ARG A 197 8.41 -31.53 -39.71
N LYS A 198 8.01 -30.97 -40.87
CA LYS A 198 6.77 -31.32 -41.62
C LYS A 198 5.48 -31.14 -40.82
N GLN A 199 5.49 -30.17 -39.92
CA GLN A 199 4.38 -29.71 -39.09
C GLN A 199 4.27 -28.19 -39.16
N CYS A 200 3.16 -27.62 -38.70
CA CYS A 200 2.98 -26.19 -38.49
C CYS A 200 3.31 -25.82 -37.05
N TYR A 201 3.95 -24.67 -36.85
CA TYR A 201 4.10 -24.04 -35.54
C TYR A 201 3.21 -22.80 -35.44
N LEU A 202 2.83 -22.44 -34.21
CA LEU A 202 2.11 -21.21 -33.91
C LEU A 202 3.06 -20.00 -33.86
N HIS A 203 2.58 -18.86 -34.35
CA HIS A 203 3.13 -17.52 -34.11
C HIS A 203 1.98 -16.51 -33.95
N GLN A 204 1.77 -15.99 -32.74
CA GLN A 204 0.80 -14.93 -32.47
C GLN A 204 1.19 -13.64 -33.24
N PHE A 205 2.50 -13.39 -33.38
CA PHE A 205 3.09 -12.23 -34.05
C PHE A 205 3.67 -12.62 -35.42
N ALA A 206 4.88 -12.18 -35.79
CA ALA A 206 5.46 -12.53 -37.09
C ALA A 206 5.83 -14.04 -37.17
N PRO A 207 5.92 -14.65 -38.38
CA PRO A 207 6.44 -16.01 -38.54
C PRO A 207 7.92 -16.21 -38.09
N ALA A 208 8.60 -15.12 -37.74
CA ALA A 208 9.92 -15.10 -37.12
C ALA A 208 9.87 -15.27 -35.58
N GLN A 209 8.68 -15.16 -34.97
CA GLN A 209 8.38 -15.21 -33.54
C GLN A 209 7.52 -16.45 -33.20
N PRO A 210 8.04 -17.70 -33.30
CA PRO A 210 7.32 -18.90 -32.86
C PRO A 210 7.01 -18.88 -31.36
N ASP A 211 5.75 -19.16 -31.01
CA ASP A 211 5.29 -19.12 -29.63
C ASP A 211 5.79 -20.30 -28.79
N LEU A 212 6.20 -19.99 -27.57
CA LEU A 212 6.64 -20.96 -26.57
C LEU A 212 5.43 -21.70 -25.99
N ASN A 213 5.54 -23.01 -25.85
CA ASN A 213 4.46 -23.85 -25.33
C ASN A 213 4.43 -23.83 -23.80
N TYR A 214 3.65 -22.93 -23.20
CA TYR A 214 3.52 -22.82 -21.74
C TYR A 214 2.79 -24.00 -21.07
N ASN A 215 2.23 -24.95 -21.84
CA ASN A 215 1.76 -26.24 -21.31
C ASN A 215 2.89 -27.27 -21.14
N ASN A 216 4.15 -26.81 -21.06
CA ASN A 216 5.35 -27.63 -20.86
C ASN A 216 6.22 -26.97 -19.79
N ASP A 217 6.33 -27.60 -18.62
CA ASP A 217 7.03 -27.08 -17.44
C ASP A 217 8.49 -26.65 -17.74
N LYS A 218 9.15 -27.30 -18.71
CA LYS A 218 10.51 -26.92 -19.13
C LYS A 218 10.59 -25.53 -19.78
N VAL A 219 9.51 -25.04 -20.38
CA VAL A 219 9.39 -23.69 -20.93
C VAL A 219 9.22 -22.69 -19.78
N VAL A 220 8.36 -23.01 -18.81
CA VAL A 220 8.11 -22.18 -17.61
C VAL A 220 9.41 -21.93 -16.85
N GLU A 221 10.15 -22.99 -16.51
CA GLU A 221 11.41 -22.86 -15.77
C GLU A 221 12.50 -22.16 -16.60
N ALA A 222 12.57 -22.41 -17.91
CA ALA A 222 13.52 -21.72 -18.79
C ALA A 222 13.26 -20.20 -18.90
N MET A 223 12.03 -19.74 -18.63
CA MET A 223 11.68 -18.31 -18.57
C MET A 223 11.97 -17.70 -17.19
N LYS A 224 11.76 -18.46 -16.11
CA LYS A 224 12.19 -18.07 -14.76
C LYS A 224 13.72 -17.89 -14.70
N ASP A 225 14.49 -18.78 -15.33
CA ASP A 225 15.96 -18.65 -15.44
C ASP A 225 16.41 -17.35 -16.14
N VAL A 226 15.65 -16.85 -17.13
CA VAL A 226 15.92 -15.58 -17.82
C VAL A 226 15.74 -14.39 -16.89
N LEU A 227 14.61 -14.30 -16.18
CA LEU A 227 14.35 -13.25 -15.18
C LEU A 227 15.46 -13.22 -14.13
N LYS A 228 15.74 -14.40 -13.56
CA LYS A 228 16.78 -14.59 -12.54
C LYS A 228 18.18 -14.26 -13.04
N PHE A 229 18.48 -14.36 -14.34
CA PHE A 229 19.76 -13.92 -14.90
C PHE A 229 19.87 -12.38 -14.92
N TRP A 230 18.86 -11.69 -15.45
CA TRP A 230 18.89 -10.23 -15.55
C TRP A 230 18.81 -9.54 -14.19
N LEU A 231 18.18 -10.18 -13.20
CA LEU A 231 18.20 -9.70 -11.81
C LEU A 231 19.52 -10.00 -11.10
N LYS A 232 20.20 -11.12 -11.38
CA LYS A 232 21.63 -11.32 -11.01
C LYS A 232 22.55 -10.30 -11.71
N PHE A 233 22.13 -9.76 -12.86
CA PHE A 233 22.79 -8.64 -13.51
C PHE A 233 22.47 -7.28 -12.83
N GLY A 234 21.43 -7.18 -12.01
CA GLY A 234 21.15 -6.00 -11.18
C GLY A 234 20.28 -4.94 -11.85
N VAL A 235 19.46 -5.30 -12.84
CA VAL A 235 18.35 -4.45 -13.31
C VAL A 235 17.33 -4.23 -12.18
N ASP A 236 16.43 -3.26 -12.33
CA ASP A 236 15.48 -2.84 -11.29
C ASP A 236 14.04 -3.34 -11.50
N GLY A 237 13.85 -4.25 -12.45
CA GLY A 237 12.56 -4.86 -12.76
C GLY A 237 12.33 -5.05 -14.25
N PHE A 238 11.12 -5.49 -14.61
CA PHE A 238 10.69 -5.71 -15.98
C PHE A 238 9.33 -5.14 -16.33
N ARG A 239 9.19 -4.77 -17.61
CA ARG A 239 7.90 -4.73 -18.29
C ARG A 239 7.66 -6.05 -19.01
N CYS A 240 6.57 -6.75 -18.72
CA CYS A 240 6.22 -8.01 -19.36
C CYS A 240 5.36 -7.75 -20.60
N ASP A 241 5.89 -8.10 -21.77
CA ASP A 241 5.26 -7.98 -23.08
C ASP A 241 4.31 -9.13 -23.41
N ALA A 242 3.34 -8.87 -24.29
CA ALA A 242 2.49 -9.87 -24.97
C ALA A 242 1.77 -10.87 -24.03
N VAL A 243 1.68 -10.59 -22.73
CA VAL A 243 1.31 -11.57 -21.69
C VAL A 243 -0.08 -12.18 -21.89
N LEU A 244 -0.98 -11.43 -22.51
CA LEU A 244 -2.32 -11.89 -22.88
C LEU A 244 -2.33 -13.07 -23.86
N ALA A 245 -1.23 -13.40 -24.55
CA ALA A 245 -1.19 -14.42 -25.60
C ALA A 245 -0.46 -15.73 -25.20
N LEU A 246 -0.01 -15.85 -23.94
CA LEU A 246 0.86 -16.93 -23.42
C LEU A 246 0.29 -18.36 -23.48
N PHE A 247 -1.03 -18.52 -23.56
CA PHE A 247 -1.71 -19.81 -23.56
C PHE A 247 -2.89 -19.80 -24.52
N GLU A 248 -3.16 -20.93 -25.17
CA GLU A 248 -4.29 -21.13 -26.06
C GLU A 248 -5.21 -22.31 -25.65
N ASP A 249 -6.38 -22.39 -26.27
CA ASP A 249 -7.36 -23.47 -26.06
C ASP A 249 -6.76 -24.85 -26.39
N PRO A 250 -6.73 -25.79 -25.43
CA PRO A 250 -6.06 -27.08 -25.62
C PRO A 250 -6.78 -28.02 -26.61
N GLU A 251 -8.00 -27.70 -27.05
CA GLU A 251 -8.70 -28.41 -28.14
C GLU A 251 -8.49 -27.74 -29.52
N PHE A 252 -7.79 -26.61 -29.59
CA PHE A 252 -7.38 -25.89 -30.81
C PHE A 252 -8.56 -25.51 -31.73
N LYS A 253 -9.69 -25.12 -31.13
CA LYS A 253 -10.95 -24.77 -31.82
C LYS A 253 -10.79 -23.59 -32.80
N ASP A 254 -11.55 -23.62 -33.89
CA ASP A 254 -11.80 -22.44 -34.73
C ASP A 254 -12.41 -21.29 -33.89
N GLU A 255 -11.81 -20.10 -33.95
CA GLU A 255 -12.32 -18.89 -33.31
C GLU A 255 -13.61 -18.41 -33.99
N PRO A 256 -14.58 -17.83 -33.23
CA PRO A 256 -15.77 -17.23 -33.79
C PRO A 256 -15.48 -15.96 -34.61
N ARG A 257 -16.45 -15.54 -35.42
CA ARG A 257 -16.36 -14.31 -36.23
C ARG A 257 -16.88 -13.12 -35.45
N SER A 258 -16.07 -12.06 -35.34
CA SER A 258 -16.49 -10.76 -34.79
C SER A 258 -17.58 -10.08 -35.61
N ASN A 259 -17.60 -10.33 -36.92
CA ASN A 259 -18.45 -9.64 -37.89
C ASN A 259 -18.18 -8.12 -37.97
N THR A 260 -17.00 -7.67 -37.50
CA THR A 260 -16.55 -6.27 -37.61
C THR A 260 -16.60 -5.79 -39.06
N ARG A 261 -17.17 -4.61 -39.30
CA ARG A 261 -17.37 -4.08 -40.65
C ARG A 261 -16.10 -3.42 -41.17
N GLY A 262 -15.73 -3.72 -42.41
CA GLY A 262 -14.55 -3.15 -43.09
C GLY A 262 -13.35 -4.09 -43.04
N VAL A 263 -13.23 -4.85 -41.96
CA VAL A 263 -12.14 -5.81 -41.71
C VAL A 263 -12.24 -7.01 -42.66
N THR A 264 -11.13 -7.39 -43.29
CA THR A 264 -11.02 -8.51 -44.24
C THR A 264 -10.53 -9.79 -43.57
N ALA A 265 -10.54 -10.91 -44.32
CA ALA A 265 -10.31 -12.24 -43.77
C ALA A 265 -8.88 -12.56 -43.28
N ASN A 266 -7.95 -11.61 -43.45
CA ASN A 266 -6.56 -11.74 -43.03
C ASN A 266 -6.18 -10.75 -41.91
N GLU A 267 -7.09 -9.87 -41.49
CA GLU A 267 -6.84 -8.88 -40.43
C GLU A 267 -7.29 -9.42 -39.07
N TYR A 268 -6.52 -9.17 -38.01
CA TYR A 268 -6.74 -9.76 -36.70
C TYR A 268 -8.17 -9.56 -36.16
N GLY A 269 -8.73 -8.36 -36.26
CA GLY A 269 -10.09 -8.03 -35.78
C GLY A 269 -11.27 -8.68 -36.53
N TYR A 270 -11.02 -9.63 -37.42
CA TYR A 270 -12.02 -10.41 -38.18
C TYR A 270 -12.63 -11.56 -37.37
N LEU A 271 -11.93 -11.98 -36.33
CA LEU A 271 -12.31 -13.02 -35.38
C LEU A 271 -12.55 -12.38 -34.00
N ASP A 272 -13.37 -13.02 -33.17
CA ASP A 272 -13.43 -12.73 -31.74
C ASP A 272 -12.46 -13.70 -31.05
N HIS A 273 -11.35 -13.18 -30.52
CA HIS A 273 -10.30 -14.02 -29.92
C HIS A 273 -10.69 -14.40 -28.50
N ILE A 274 -11.10 -15.65 -28.31
CA ILE A 274 -11.51 -16.22 -27.01
C ILE A 274 -10.76 -17.51 -26.67
N TYR A 275 -10.01 -18.06 -27.63
CA TYR A 275 -9.20 -19.27 -27.52
C TYR A 275 -7.70 -18.98 -27.65
N THR A 276 -7.28 -17.84 -28.21
CA THR A 276 -5.85 -17.48 -28.37
C THR A 276 -5.34 -16.42 -27.39
N VAL A 277 -6.21 -15.85 -26.54
CA VAL A 277 -5.83 -14.76 -25.61
C VAL A 277 -6.55 -14.84 -24.26
N ASP A 278 -5.95 -14.24 -23.23
CA ASP A 278 -6.44 -14.10 -21.84
C ASP A 278 -7.00 -15.43 -21.25
N GLN A 279 -6.33 -16.55 -21.49
CA GLN A 279 -6.71 -17.82 -20.87
C GLN A 279 -6.38 -17.77 -19.36
N PRO A 280 -7.12 -18.47 -18.47
CA PRO A 280 -6.91 -18.38 -17.02
C PRO A 280 -5.46 -18.61 -16.57
N GLN A 281 -4.73 -19.50 -17.25
CA GLN A 281 -3.33 -19.82 -16.95
C GLN A 281 -2.35 -18.65 -17.22
N THR A 282 -2.71 -17.68 -18.07
CA THR A 282 -1.92 -16.45 -18.26
C THR A 282 -1.69 -15.74 -16.93
N PHE A 283 -2.74 -15.58 -16.12
CA PHE A 283 -2.66 -14.82 -14.88
C PHE A 283 -1.81 -15.55 -13.84
N ASP A 284 -1.96 -16.87 -13.72
CA ASP A 284 -1.08 -17.68 -12.86
C ASP A 284 0.39 -17.62 -13.29
N MET A 285 0.69 -17.52 -14.58
CA MET A 285 2.07 -17.33 -15.05
C MET A 285 2.64 -15.96 -14.68
N ILE A 286 1.81 -14.91 -14.64
CA ILE A 286 2.21 -13.59 -14.12
C ILE A 286 2.46 -13.64 -12.61
N TYR A 287 1.65 -14.41 -11.87
CA TYR A 287 1.94 -14.67 -10.46
C TYR A 287 3.27 -15.42 -10.35
N GLN A 288 3.46 -16.56 -11.05
CA GLN A 288 4.72 -17.32 -11.07
C GLN A 288 5.96 -16.52 -11.52
N TRP A 289 5.80 -15.39 -12.19
CA TRP A 289 6.89 -14.45 -12.45
C TRP A 289 6.98 -13.31 -11.42
N ARG A 290 5.90 -12.94 -10.74
CA ARG A 290 5.92 -12.00 -9.59
C ARG A 290 6.53 -12.66 -8.37
N ASP A 291 6.19 -13.92 -8.10
CA ASP A 291 6.86 -14.83 -7.17
C ASP A 291 8.28 -15.24 -7.67
N VAL A 292 8.68 -14.74 -8.85
CA VAL A 292 10.07 -14.66 -9.37
C VAL A 292 10.50 -13.19 -9.64
N LEU A 293 9.90 -12.15 -9.00
CA LEU A 293 10.35 -10.74 -9.06
C LEU A 293 10.54 -9.93 -7.74
N ASP A 294 10.21 -10.45 -6.56
CA ASP A 294 10.46 -10.05 -5.14
C ASP A 294 11.63 -10.66 -4.19
N GLU A 295 12.54 -11.72 -4.22
CA GLU A 295 12.74 -13.22 -3.82
C GLU A 295 13.77 -13.23 -2.70
N PHE A 296 14.90 -13.85 -2.90
CA PHE A 296 15.87 -13.17 -3.72
C PHE A 296 15.96 -11.61 -3.24
N THR A 297 15.11 -10.58 -3.50
CA THR A 297 15.41 -9.19 -2.99
C THR A 297 15.69 -9.09 -1.48
N TYR A 298 15.13 -9.97 -0.63
CA TYR A 298 15.37 -9.96 0.82
C TYR A 298 16.81 -10.30 1.28
N ALA A 299 17.74 -10.76 0.42
CA ALA A 299 19.12 -11.06 0.84
C ALA A 299 20.26 -10.68 -0.13
N ASN A 300 19.99 -10.12 -1.32
CA ASN A 300 20.90 -9.05 -1.78
C ASN A 300 20.45 -7.70 -1.18
N LYS A 301 19.25 -7.63 -0.59
CA LYS A 301 18.69 -6.48 0.12
C LYS A 301 18.64 -5.25 -0.80
N SER A 302 18.18 -5.49 -2.03
CA SER A 302 17.96 -4.44 -3.02
C SER A 302 16.57 -3.83 -2.88
N GLU A 303 16.46 -2.58 -3.31
CA GLU A 303 15.18 -1.93 -3.58
C GLU A 303 14.32 -2.75 -4.57
N THR A 304 13.00 -2.60 -4.47
CA THR A 304 12.01 -3.44 -5.14
C THR A 304 12.27 -3.60 -6.63
N LYS A 305 12.17 -4.85 -7.10
CA LYS A 305 12.38 -5.25 -8.49
C LYS A 305 11.03 -5.36 -9.17
N ILE A 306 10.65 -4.28 -9.85
CA ILE A 306 9.24 -4.09 -10.20
C ILE A 306 8.79 -4.90 -11.42
N MET A 307 7.51 -5.24 -11.44
CA MET A 307 6.85 -5.87 -12.59
C MET A 307 5.73 -4.96 -13.09
N MET A 308 5.70 -4.68 -14.39
CA MET A 308 4.58 -4.01 -15.04
C MET A 308 4.10 -4.80 -16.26
N THR A 309 2.81 -5.11 -16.37
CA THR A 309 2.26 -5.97 -17.45
C THR A 309 1.49 -5.18 -18.49
N GLU A 310 1.80 -5.40 -19.77
CA GLU A 310 1.08 -4.81 -20.90
C GLU A 310 0.01 -5.77 -21.46
N ALA A 311 -1.26 -5.44 -21.25
CA ALA A 311 -2.38 -6.17 -21.83
C ALA A 311 -3.52 -5.24 -22.30
N TYR A 312 -3.78 -5.20 -23.61
CA TYR A 312 -4.92 -4.50 -24.21
C TYR A 312 -6.23 -5.29 -24.06
N THR A 313 -6.63 -5.57 -22.82
CA THR A 313 -7.83 -6.33 -22.48
C THR A 313 -8.88 -5.49 -21.74
N GLY A 314 -10.02 -6.09 -21.40
CA GLY A 314 -11.08 -5.44 -20.61
C GLY A 314 -10.71 -5.33 -19.14
N VAL A 315 -11.14 -4.25 -18.48
CA VAL A 315 -10.69 -3.88 -17.11
C VAL A 315 -10.83 -5.02 -16.08
N GLU A 316 -11.88 -5.83 -16.16
CA GLU A 316 -12.11 -7.00 -15.30
C GLU A 316 -10.94 -8.00 -15.38
N LYS A 317 -10.40 -8.24 -16.58
CA LYS A 317 -9.21 -9.05 -16.80
C LYS A 317 -7.92 -8.28 -16.52
N THR A 318 -7.89 -6.96 -16.77
CA THR A 318 -6.75 -6.10 -16.41
C THR A 318 -6.44 -6.19 -14.91
N MET A 319 -7.45 -6.32 -14.05
CA MET A 319 -7.25 -6.46 -12.60
C MET A 319 -6.71 -7.82 -12.17
N LEU A 320 -6.96 -8.89 -12.93
CA LEU A 320 -6.35 -10.21 -12.65
C LEU A 320 -4.82 -10.20 -12.83
N TYR A 321 -4.27 -9.25 -13.59
CA TYR A 321 -2.81 -9.07 -13.69
C TYR A 321 -2.18 -8.45 -12.45
N TYR A 322 -2.95 -7.78 -11.57
CA TYR A 322 -2.45 -7.23 -10.31
C TYR A 322 -2.31 -8.30 -9.22
N GLY A 323 -3.08 -9.38 -9.30
CA GLY A 323 -3.10 -10.46 -8.32
C GLY A 323 -4.44 -11.19 -8.35
N LEU A 324 -4.61 -12.16 -7.45
CA LEU A 324 -5.94 -12.67 -7.12
C LEU A 324 -6.64 -11.67 -6.17
N PRO A 325 -7.98 -11.49 -6.24
CA PRO A 325 -8.71 -10.54 -5.39
C PRO A 325 -8.71 -10.88 -3.89
N ASP A 326 -8.20 -12.06 -3.56
CA ASP A 326 -7.94 -12.56 -2.21
C ASP A 326 -6.52 -12.24 -1.70
N GLY A 327 -5.67 -11.65 -2.55
CA GLY A 327 -4.25 -11.40 -2.32
C GLY A 327 -3.41 -12.67 -2.05
N SER A 328 -3.98 -13.87 -2.23
CA SER A 328 -3.27 -15.15 -2.02
C SER A 328 -2.05 -15.23 -2.93
N ARG A 329 -2.17 -14.72 -4.17
CA ARG A 329 -1.09 -14.52 -5.14
C ARG A 329 -1.00 -13.05 -5.57
N LYS A 330 0.22 -12.48 -5.50
CA LYS A 330 0.52 -11.17 -6.07
C LYS A 330 0.72 -11.30 -7.58
N GLY A 331 0.31 -10.28 -8.32
CA GLY A 331 0.68 -10.08 -9.73
C GLY A 331 1.58 -8.86 -9.91
N ALA A 332 1.54 -8.28 -11.11
CA ALA A 332 2.32 -7.10 -11.45
C ALA A 332 2.05 -5.93 -10.50
N HIS A 333 3.09 -5.13 -10.20
CA HIS A 333 3.01 -3.94 -9.36
C HIS A 333 2.08 -2.88 -9.99
N PHE A 334 2.01 -2.87 -11.32
CA PHE A 334 0.85 -2.37 -12.04
C PHE A 334 0.66 -3.04 -13.39
N ALA A 335 -0.58 -3.39 -13.74
CA ALA A 335 -0.96 -3.60 -15.14
C ALA A 335 -1.31 -2.25 -15.78
N PHE A 336 -0.77 -1.96 -16.96
CA PHE A 336 -0.80 -0.59 -17.51
C PHE A 336 -2.22 -0.04 -17.78
N ASN A 337 -2.48 1.16 -17.27
CA ASN A 337 -3.68 1.94 -17.53
C ASN A 337 -3.73 2.54 -18.95
N PHE A 338 -3.99 1.71 -19.95
CA PHE A 338 -4.19 2.19 -21.32
C PHE A 338 -5.55 2.86 -21.55
N ASN A 339 -6.38 3.14 -20.54
CA ASN A 339 -7.69 3.77 -20.76
C ASN A 339 -7.56 5.19 -21.34
N PHE A 340 -6.52 5.95 -20.98
CA PHE A 340 -6.19 7.24 -21.63
C PHE A 340 -5.71 7.08 -23.08
N ILE A 341 -5.17 5.93 -23.47
CA ILE A 341 -4.82 5.60 -24.86
C ILE A 341 -6.08 5.20 -25.64
N THR A 342 -6.84 4.23 -25.13
CA THR A 342 -7.93 3.55 -25.85
C THR A 342 -9.26 4.30 -25.83
N SER A 343 -9.60 4.97 -24.72
CA SER A 343 -10.94 5.53 -24.48
C SER A 343 -11.03 7.04 -24.75
N LEU A 344 -9.94 7.79 -24.58
CA LEU A 344 -9.91 9.24 -24.85
C LEU A 344 -9.48 9.57 -26.29
N LYS A 345 -10.10 10.61 -26.86
CA LYS A 345 -9.86 11.12 -28.22
C LYS A 345 -9.97 12.64 -28.23
N LYS A 346 -9.31 13.34 -29.16
CA LYS A 346 -9.36 14.82 -29.28
C LYS A 346 -10.81 15.33 -29.22
N GLY A 347 -11.07 16.28 -28.32
CA GLY A 347 -12.41 16.83 -28.10
C GLY A 347 -13.31 15.99 -27.18
N PHE A 348 -12.73 15.13 -26.32
CA PHE A 348 -13.44 14.44 -25.24
C PHE A 348 -14.17 15.41 -24.29
N ASN A 349 -15.31 14.96 -23.74
CA ASN A 349 -16.11 15.72 -22.79
C ASN A 349 -15.84 15.29 -21.34
N PHE A 350 -16.27 16.08 -20.36
CA PHE A 350 -16.05 15.82 -18.93
C PHE A 350 -16.35 14.37 -18.54
N ARG A 351 -17.49 13.81 -18.99
CA ARG A 351 -17.93 12.49 -18.53
C ARG A 351 -17.07 11.36 -19.08
N GLU A 352 -16.61 11.50 -20.32
CA GLU A 352 -15.63 10.55 -20.90
C GLU A 352 -14.32 10.58 -20.11
N PHE A 353 -13.90 11.76 -19.64
CA PHE A 353 -12.70 11.93 -18.83
C PHE A 353 -12.86 11.38 -17.41
N ALA A 354 -13.88 11.84 -16.69
CA ALA A 354 -14.18 11.43 -15.33
C ALA A 354 -14.44 9.92 -15.24
N SER A 355 -15.29 9.36 -16.10
CA SER A 355 -15.53 7.91 -16.10
C SER A 355 -14.29 7.10 -16.49
N THR A 356 -13.33 7.69 -17.21
CA THR A 356 -12.05 7.01 -17.50
C THR A 356 -11.15 6.94 -16.26
N ILE A 357 -11.13 8.02 -15.46
CA ILE A 357 -10.38 8.11 -14.20
C ILE A 357 -11.04 7.24 -13.11
N GLU A 358 -12.34 7.45 -12.87
CA GLU A 358 -13.15 6.71 -11.90
C GLU A 358 -13.13 5.19 -12.15
N LYS A 359 -13.27 4.76 -13.41
CA LYS A 359 -13.22 3.34 -13.79
C LYS A 359 -11.91 2.66 -13.38
N TRP A 360 -10.79 3.39 -13.35
CA TRP A 360 -9.53 2.82 -12.88
C TRP A 360 -9.57 2.66 -11.36
N PHE A 361 -9.77 3.74 -10.62
CA PHE A 361 -9.74 3.75 -9.16
C PHE A 361 -10.76 2.82 -8.47
N VAL A 362 -11.93 2.56 -9.07
CA VAL A 362 -12.93 1.63 -8.49
C VAL A 362 -12.67 0.15 -8.82
N ASN A 363 -11.65 -0.17 -9.62
CA ASN A 363 -11.29 -1.54 -10.00
C ASN A 363 -9.87 -1.94 -9.57
N VAL A 364 -8.92 -0.99 -9.55
CA VAL A 364 -7.55 -1.22 -9.06
C VAL A 364 -7.59 -1.74 -7.61
N PRO A 365 -6.94 -2.88 -7.31
CA PRO A 365 -6.75 -3.35 -5.94
C PRO A 365 -6.09 -2.28 -5.09
N LYS A 366 -6.44 -2.22 -3.81
CA LYS A 366 -6.32 -0.99 -3.01
C LYS A 366 -4.94 -0.79 -2.38
N GLU A 367 -4.09 -1.80 -2.36
CA GLU A 367 -2.64 -1.67 -2.08
C GLU A 367 -1.90 -1.21 -3.33
N TYR A 368 -2.44 -1.58 -4.50
CA TYR A 368 -1.76 -1.39 -5.75
C TYR A 368 -1.93 0.04 -6.27
N THR A 369 -0.79 0.63 -6.60
CA THR A 369 -0.71 2.02 -7.05
C THR A 369 -1.31 2.17 -8.46
N SER A 370 -2.24 3.11 -8.64
CA SER A 370 -2.73 3.49 -9.97
C SER A 370 -1.62 4.07 -10.84
N ASN A 371 -1.53 3.65 -12.11
CA ASN A 371 -0.68 4.33 -13.08
C ASN A 371 -1.47 5.11 -14.15
N TRP A 372 -0.80 6.05 -14.83
CA TRP A 372 -1.40 6.91 -15.85
C TRP A 372 -0.51 6.97 -17.10
N VAL A 373 -1.01 6.41 -18.20
CA VAL A 373 -0.27 6.29 -19.47
C VAL A 373 -0.89 7.19 -20.54
N LEU A 374 -0.16 8.20 -21.00
CA LEU A 374 -0.66 9.09 -22.06
C LEU A 374 -0.33 8.56 -23.46
N GLY A 375 0.84 7.95 -23.65
CA GLY A 375 1.31 7.30 -24.87
C GLY A 375 2.43 6.29 -24.60
N ASN A 376 2.87 5.61 -25.65
CA ASN A 376 3.93 4.58 -25.64
C ASN A 376 4.48 4.39 -27.07
N HIS A 377 5.40 3.45 -27.25
CA HIS A 377 6.05 3.15 -28.53
C HIS A 377 5.23 2.35 -29.58
N ASP A 378 3.97 2.02 -29.28
CA ASP A 378 3.04 1.31 -30.18
C ASP A 378 1.79 2.14 -30.54
N ASN A 379 1.70 3.39 -30.07
CA ASN A 379 0.60 4.30 -30.34
C ASN A 379 1.12 5.69 -30.72
N ARG A 380 0.42 6.34 -31.66
CA ARG A 380 0.74 7.69 -32.13
C ARG A 380 0.89 8.67 -30.97
N ARG A 381 1.87 9.57 -31.08
CA ARG A 381 2.31 10.42 -29.97
C ARG A 381 1.19 11.32 -29.47
N VAL A 382 1.21 11.67 -28.18
CA VAL A 382 0.16 12.47 -27.51
C VAL A 382 -0.14 13.77 -28.25
N ALA A 383 0.92 14.47 -28.70
CA ALA A 383 0.81 15.68 -29.50
C ALA A 383 0.10 15.47 -30.85
N THR A 384 0.23 14.30 -31.48
CA THR A 384 -0.51 13.94 -32.71
C THR A 384 -1.95 13.50 -32.41
N ARG A 385 -2.16 12.66 -31.38
CA ARG A 385 -3.49 12.12 -31.00
C ARG A 385 -4.45 13.21 -30.51
N PHE A 386 -3.96 14.14 -29.71
CA PHE A 386 -4.77 15.19 -29.08
C PHE A 386 -4.51 16.58 -29.65
N GLY A 387 -3.36 16.83 -30.28
CA GLY A 387 -2.87 18.16 -30.63
C GLY A 387 -1.86 18.69 -29.60
N PRO A 388 -0.77 19.38 -30.02
CA PRO A 388 0.22 19.94 -29.10
C PRO A 388 -0.39 20.85 -28.01
N GLU A 389 -1.49 21.51 -28.33
CA GLU A 389 -2.18 22.43 -27.43
C GLU A 389 -2.86 21.74 -26.23
N LEU A 390 -3.05 20.42 -26.26
CA LEU A 390 -3.57 19.62 -25.15
C LEU A 390 -2.47 18.92 -24.33
N VAL A 391 -1.20 18.93 -24.77
CA VAL A 391 -0.08 18.24 -24.12
C VAL A 391 0.15 18.77 -22.70
N ASP A 392 0.22 20.10 -22.54
CA ASP A 392 0.34 20.77 -21.23
C ASP A 392 -0.72 20.26 -20.25
N GLY A 393 -2.00 20.30 -20.64
CA GLY A 393 -3.12 19.95 -19.77
C GLY A 393 -3.23 18.46 -19.46
N LEU A 394 -2.89 17.58 -20.42
CA LEU A 394 -2.89 16.13 -20.23
C LEU A 394 -1.74 15.67 -19.34
N ASN A 395 -0.53 16.19 -19.56
CA ASN A 395 0.61 15.96 -18.67
C ASN A 395 0.28 16.47 -17.26
N MET A 396 -0.26 17.69 -17.14
CA MET A 396 -0.71 18.24 -15.86
C MET A 396 -1.71 17.34 -15.14
N VAL A 397 -2.68 16.73 -15.83
CA VAL A 397 -3.58 15.75 -15.18
C VAL A 397 -2.85 14.47 -14.80
N SER A 398 -2.03 13.89 -15.68
CA SER A 398 -1.31 12.63 -15.40
C SER A 398 -0.41 12.73 -14.16
N ALA A 399 0.29 13.86 -13.99
CA ALA A 399 1.10 14.13 -12.81
C ALA A 399 0.28 14.53 -11.57
N PHE A 400 -0.88 15.16 -11.76
CA PHE A 400 -1.79 15.59 -10.68
C PHE A 400 -2.67 14.45 -10.16
N LEU A 401 -2.82 13.34 -10.87
CA LEU A 401 -3.44 12.13 -10.34
C LEU A 401 -2.46 11.40 -9.39
N PRO A 402 -2.96 10.74 -8.34
CA PRO A 402 -2.13 9.93 -7.45
C PRO A 402 -1.56 8.71 -8.18
N GLY A 403 -0.38 8.26 -7.71
CA GLY A 403 0.32 7.09 -8.22
C GLY A 403 1.25 7.36 -9.41
N VAL A 404 1.60 6.31 -10.14
CA VAL A 404 2.67 6.30 -11.15
C VAL A 404 2.33 7.15 -12.38
N MET A 405 3.23 8.06 -12.76
CA MET A 405 3.16 8.75 -14.06
C MET A 405 4.04 8.00 -15.07
N VAL A 406 3.46 7.55 -16.18
CA VAL A 406 4.19 6.92 -17.29
C VAL A 406 4.28 7.92 -18.45
N THR A 407 5.49 8.17 -18.93
CA THR A 407 5.80 9.11 -20.01
C THR A 407 6.68 8.44 -21.06
N TYR A 408 6.35 8.61 -22.33
CA TYR A 408 7.14 8.11 -23.46
C TYR A 408 8.10 9.17 -24.01
N ASN A 409 9.32 8.79 -24.38
CA ASN A 409 10.39 9.75 -24.68
C ASN A 409 10.00 10.75 -25.78
N GLY A 410 9.97 12.04 -25.44
CA GLY A 410 9.56 13.15 -26.28
C GLY A 410 8.19 13.76 -25.94
N GLU A 411 7.37 13.14 -25.09
CA GLU A 411 6.10 13.73 -24.61
C GLU A 411 6.31 14.99 -23.77
N GLU A 412 7.44 15.08 -23.07
CA GLU A 412 7.85 16.22 -22.25
C GLU A 412 8.20 17.46 -23.08
N ILE A 413 8.68 17.28 -24.31
CA ILE A 413 8.93 18.38 -25.26
C ILE A 413 7.80 18.56 -26.28
N GLY A 414 6.76 17.71 -26.24
CA GLY A 414 5.63 17.74 -27.18
C GLY A 414 5.97 17.21 -28.58
N MET A 415 6.82 16.18 -28.70
CA MET A 415 7.11 15.53 -29.99
C MET A 415 5.82 15.00 -30.64
N GLU A 416 5.57 15.46 -31.85
CA GLU A 416 4.63 14.85 -32.81
C GLU A 416 5.29 13.66 -33.52
N ASP A 417 4.45 12.82 -34.12
CA ASP A 417 4.83 11.71 -35.01
C ASP A 417 5.87 12.17 -36.05
N GLY A 418 6.93 11.38 -36.21
CA GLY A 418 7.91 11.57 -37.28
C GLY A 418 7.31 11.33 -38.67
N GLN A 419 8.10 11.55 -39.72
CA GLN A 419 7.67 11.35 -41.10
C GLN A 419 8.48 10.22 -41.72
N VAL A 420 7.92 9.01 -41.74
CA VAL A 420 8.54 7.78 -42.24
C VAL A 420 7.78 7.33 -43.49
N THR A 421 8.49 6.99 -44.58
CA THR A 421 7.88 6.33 -45.75
C THR A 421 7.97 4.80 -45.63
N CYS A 422 7.15 4.05 -46.39
CA CYS A 422 7.20 2.59 -46.35
C CYS A 422 8.57 2.02 -46.75
N GLU A 423 9.29 2.72 -47.63
CA GLU A 423 10.65 2.40 -48.06
C GLU A 423 11.74 2.74 -47.01
N GLU A 424 11.38 3.47 -45.94
CA GLU A 424 12.24 3.82 -44.80
C GLU A 424 11.80 3.14 -43.49
N GLY A 425 10.64 2.48 -43.46
CA GLY A 425 10.08 1.82 -42.28
C GLY A 425 10.64 0.43 -42.04
N TYR A 426 10.52 -0.03 -40.79
CA TYR A 426 11.04 -1.33 -40.33
C TYR A 426 9.99 -2.21 -39.64
N ASP A 427 8.83 -1.65 -39.29
CA ASP A 427 7.78 -2.37 -38.55
C ASP A 427 7.23 -3.59 -39.32
N PRO A 428 7.44 -4.83 -38.83
CA PRO A 428 6.97 -6.06 -39.50
C PRO A 428 5.44 -6.19 -39.54
N GLN A 429 4.69 -5.39 -38.79
CA GLN A 429 3.23 -5.30 -38.91
C GLN A 429 2.81 -4.63 -40.23
N ALA A 430 3.62 -3.69 -40.74
CA ALA A 430 3.19 -2.70 -41.73
C ALA A 430 3.95 -2.76 -43.07
N ILE A 431 5.26 -3.04 -43.06
CA ILE A 431 6.09 -3.10 -44.29
C ILE A 431 5.65 -4.19 -45.29
N LYS A 432 4.78 -5.12 -44.86
CA LYS A 432 4.15 -6.14 -45.71
C LYS A 432 3.19 -5.55 -46.76
N ASP A 433 2.55 -4.41 -46.48
CA ASP A 433 1.70 -3.70 -47.43
C ASP A 433 1.75 -2.18 -47.24
N CYS A 434 2.55 -1.53 -48.08
CA CYS A 434 2.68 -0.07 -48.16
C CYS A 434 1.37 0.69 -48.42
N ALA A 435 0.30 0.03 -48.88
CA ALA A 435 -1.02 0.67 -48.98
C ALA A 435 -1.65 0.92 -47.60
N THR A 436 -1.26 0.15 -46.58
CA THR A 436 -1.77 0.24 -45.20
C THR A 436 -0.78 0.85 -44.21
N PHE A 437 0.49 1.06 -44.60
CA PHE A 437 1.57 1.49 -43.72
C PHE A 437 1.25 2.70 -42.83
N ASN A 438 0.57 3.72 -43.36
CA ASN A 438 0.16 4.90 -42.58
C ASN A 438 -0.91 4.62 -41.51
N GLU A 439 -1.62 3.49 -41.59
CA GLU A 439 -2.67 3.06 -40.67
C GLU A 439 -2.19 1.97 -39.69
N THR A 440 -1.06 1.31 -39.98
CA THR A 440 -0.57 0.12 -39.26
C THR A 440 0.87 0.19 -38.74
N SER A 441 1.74 1.06 -39.27
CA SER A 441 3.12 1.18 -38.77
C SER A 441 3.18 2.00 -37.48
N ARG A 442 4.02 1.50 -36.56
CA ARG A 442 4.48 2.09 -35.29
C ARG A 442 5.79 2.88 -35.45
N ASP A 443 6.39 2.93 -36.64
CA ASP A 443 7.67 3.61 -36.90
C ASP A 443 7.60 5.12 -36.62
N PHE A 444 6.42 5.75 -36.75
CA PHE A 444 6.25 7.21 -36.65
C PHE A 444 6.52 7.73 -35.23
N GLU A 445 5.97 7.03 -34.23
CA GLU A 445 6.18 7.27 -32.81
C GLU A 445 7.59 6.85 -32.37
N ARG A 446 8.18 5.83 -33.02
CA ARG A 446 9.54 5.31 -32.75
C ARG A 446 10.69 6.14 -33.37
N THR A 447 10.43 7.28 -34.03
CA THR A 447 11.48 8.12 -34.64
C THR A 447 12.45 8.78 -33.64
N PRO A 448 13.68 9.19 -34.06
CA PRO A 448 14.72 9.61 -33.12
C PRO A 448 14.43 10.90 -32.33
N TYR A 449 14.94 10.94 -31.10
CA TYR A 449 14.73 12.03 -30.15
C TYR A 449 15.42 13.34 -30.57
N GLN A 450 14.79 14.47 -30.25
CA GLN A 450 15.14 15.80 -30.77
C GLN A 450 15.89 16.62 -29.70
N TRP A 451 17.21 16.39 -29.59
CA TRP A 451 18.09 17.02 -28.60
C TRP A 451 18.34 18.50 -28.87
N ASP A 452 18.79 18.85 -30.09
CA ASP A 452 19.12 20.22 -30.49
C ASP A 452 18.90 20.47 -32.00
N ASN A 453 19.35 21.61 -32.53
CA ASN A 453 19.12 22.02 -33.92
C ASN A 453 20.28 21.72 -34.91
N SER A 454 21.25 20.88 -34.52
CA SER A 454 22.43 20.51 -35.31
C SER A 454 22.15 19.43 -36.38
N THR A 455 23.14 18.60 -36.70
CA THR A 455 22.95 17.43 -37.58
C THR A 455 22.05 16.43 -36.86
N ASN A 456 21.11 15.82 -37.58
CA ASN A 456 20.24 14.74 -37.06
C ASN A 456 19.64 15.03 -35.66
N ALA A 457 19.24 16.29 -35.42
CA ALA A 457 18.71 16.77 -34.15
C ALA A 457 19.60 16.53 -32.91
N GLY A 458 20.91 16.37 -33.07
CA GLY A 458 21.84 16.03 -31.97
C GLY A 458 21.78 14.56 -31.52
N PHE A 459 21.07 13.70 -32.26
CA PHE A 459 21.09 12.24 -32.07
C PHE A 459 22.47 11.65 -32.41
N ASN A 460 23.09 12.11 -33.51
CA ASN A 460 24.49 11.83 -33.84
C ASN A 460 25.11 12.96 -34.69
N ASP A 461 26.41 12.90 -34.92
CA ASP A 461 27.17 13.94 -35.61
C ASP A 461 27.13 13.87 -37.15
N GLY A 462 26.72 12.73 -37.75
CA GLY A 462 26.55 12.66 -39.21
C GLY A 462 26.23 11.32 -39.88
N SER A 463 26.17 10.18 -39.18
CA SER A 463 25.66 8.93 -39.79
C SER A 463 24.15 8.99 -40.00
N GLN A 464 23.64 8.39 -41.06
CA GLN A 464 22.21 8.37 -41.35
C GLN A 464 21.46 7.60 -40.24
N PRO A 465 20.56 8.23 -39.46
CA PRO A 465 19.81 7.52 -38.44
C PRO A 465 18.89 6.46 -39.05
N TRP A 466 18.68 5.36 -38.34
CA TRP A 466 17.92 4.19 -38.83
C TRP A 466 16.51 4.56 -39.30
N LEU A 467 15.81 5.39 -38.53
CA LEU A 467 14.58 6.10 -38.91
C LEU A 467 14.84 7.61 -39.08
N PRO A 468 14.13 8.31 -39.99
CA PRO A 468 14.31 9.74 -40.21
C PRO A 468 13.91 10.60 -38.99
N VAL A 469 14.69 11.65 -38.71
CA VAL A 469 14.33 12.70 -37.73
C VAL A 469 13.20 13.57 -38.25
N SER A 470 12.31 14.02 -37.37
CA SER A 470 11.21 14.92 -37.74
C SER A 470 11.73 16.27 -38.25
N ASP A 471 11.22 16.76 -39.40
CA ASP A 471 11.57 18.07 -39.97
C ASP A 471 11.41 19.24 -38.96
N LYS A 472 10.53 19.08 -37.97
CA LYS A 472 10.26 20.06 -36.90
C LYS A 472 11.39 20.20 -35.88
N TYR A 473 12.43 19.36 -35.90
CA TYR A 473 13.47 19.32 -34.88
C TYR A 473 14.20 20.64 -34.63
N LYS A 474 14.18 21.59 -35.58
CA LYS A 474 14.80 22.91 -35.42
C LYS A 474 13.95 23.90 -34.61
N GLU A 475 12.67 23.60 -34.44
CA GLU A 475 11.68 24.39 -33.70
C GLU A 475 11.28 23.67 -32.40
N VAL A 476 11.06 22.35 -32.47
CA VAL A 476 10.78 21.46 -31.33
C VAL A 476 12.04 20.65 -31.02
N ASN A 477 12.83 21.07 -30.04
CA ASN A 477 13.94 20.29 -29.48
C ASN A 477 14.19 20.68 -28.02
N LEU A 478 14.83 19.79 -27.27
CA LEU A 478 15.15 20.01 -25.86
C LEU A 478 15.99 21.28 -25.64
N ALA A 479 17.03 21.51 -26.43
CA ALA A 479 17.91 22.67 -26.27
C ALA A 479 17.23 24.03 -26.51
N ALA A 480 16.21 24.08 -27.37
CA ALA A 480 15.40 25.26 -27.62
C ALA A 480 14.34 25.50 -26.54
N GLN A 481 13.83 24.44 -25.90
CA GLN A 481 12.81 24.54 -24.86
C GLN A 481 13.40 24.69 -23.44
N ASN A 482 14.58 24.14 -23.17
CA ASN A 482 15.33 24.24 -21.91
C ASN A 482 16.05 25.60 -21.77
N VAL A 483 15.29 26.68 -21.94
CA VAL A 483 15.74 28.06 -21.75
C VAL A 483 15.14 28.59 -20.46
N ALA A 484 15.95 28.80 -19.44
CA ALA A 484 15.50 29.16 -18.09
C ALA A 484 14.56 30.39 -18.08
N GLY A 485 13.33 30.19 -17.58
CA GLY A 485 12.31 31.22 -17.47
C GLY A 485 11.51 31.51 -18.76
N ALA A 486 11.70 30.75 -19.84
CA ALA A 486 10.84 30.80 -21.01
C ALA A 486 9.64 29.85 -20.86
N PRO A 487 8.41 30.21 -21.31
CA PRO A 487 7.31 29.25 -21.41
C PRO A 487 7.58 28.25 -22.54
N SER A 488 7.50 26.95 -22.23
CA SER A 488 7.68 25.82 -23.15
C SER A 488 7.03 24.56 -22.57
N HIS A 489 6.80 23.53 -23.39
CA HIS A 489 6.31 22.23 -22.89
C HIS A 489 7.32 21.65 -21.90
N TYR A 490 8.61 21.64 -22.24
CA TYR A 490 9.65 21.11 -21.37
C TYR A 490 9.78 21.85 -20.04
N ASN A 491 9.75 23.19 -20.03
CA ASN A 491 9.88 23.93 -18.78
C ASN A 491 8.64 23.77 -17.90
N LEU A 492 7.43 23.64 -18.49
CA LEU A 492 6.24 23.26 -17.72
C LEU A 492 6.38 21.83 -17.20
N TYR A 493 6.79 20.87 -18.03
CA TYR A 493 6.96 19.47 -17.64
C TYR A 493 8.00 19.29 -16.53
N LYS A 494 9.19 19.91 -16.64
CA LYS A 494 10.19 19.92 -15.57
C LYS A 494 9.67 20.58 -14.29
N SER A 495 8.90 21.68 -14.41
CA SER A 495 8.23 22.28 -13.25
C SER A 495 7.16 21.37 -12.66
N LEU A 496 6.46 20.60 -13.49
CA LEU A 496 5.37 19.69 -13.12
C LEU A 496 5.89 18.39 -12.48
N VAL A 497 6.99 17.83 -12.98
CA VAL A 497 7.66 16.68 -12.38
C VAL A 497 8.36 17.07 -11.08
N ALA A 498 9.02 18.23 -11.02
CA ALA A 498 9.46 18.79 -9.74
C ALA A 498 8.27 18.95 -8.78
N TYR A 499 7.16 19.54 -9.24
CA TYR A 499 5.95 19.70 -8.43
C TYR A 499 5.32 18.36 -8.00
N LYS A 500 5.34 17.31 -8.83
CA LYS A 500 4.92 15.96 -8.43
C LYS A 500 5.85 15.39 -7.36
N ASN A 501 7.16 15.46 -7.59
CA ASN A 501 8.19 14.92 -6.70
C ASN A 501 8.41 15.77 -5.42
N GLU A 502 7.86 16.98 -5.34
CA GLU A 502 7.92 17.88 -4.18
C GLU A 502 6.57 17.99 -3.45
N THR A 503 5.47 18.27 -4.18
CA THR A 503 4.13 18.56 -3.61
C THR A 503 3.26 17.31 -3.51
N PHE A 504 3.39 16.40 -4.47
CA PHE A 504 2.68 15.12 -4.47
C PHE A 504 3.57 13.96 -4.00
N ALA A 505 4.77 14.26 -3.50
CA ALA A 505 5.83 13.31 -3.17
C ALA A 505 5.33 12.10 -2.36
N THR A 506 4.45 12.37 -1.38
CA THR A 506 3.95 11.42 -0.39
C THR A 506 2.54 10.91 -0.64
N ASP A 507 1.86 11.35 -1.71
CA ASP A 507 0.44 11.08 -1.93
C ASP A 507 0.22 10.19 -3.17
N PHE A 508 0.04 8.90 -2.90
CA PHE A 508 -0.21 7.84 -3.89
C PHE A 508 -1.60 7.18 -3.73
N SER A 509 -2.34 7.56 -2.67
CA SER A 509 -3.62 6.95 -2.30
C SER A 509 -4.72 7.12 -3.36
N ASN A 510 -5.40 6.02 -3.70
CA ASN A 510 -6.26 5.92 -4.88
C ASN A 510 -7.63 6.65 -4.77
N LEU A 511 -8.19 6.87 -3.57
CA LEU A 511 -9.58 7.37 -3.44
C LEU A 511 -9.80 8.48 -2.41
N ASP A 512 -9.30 8.36 -1.17
CA ASP A 512 -9.70 9.29 -0.08
C ASP A 512 -9.33 10.77 -0.31
N ASN A 513 -8.31 11.06 -1.13
CA ASN A 513 -7.83 12.44 -1.38
C ASN A 513 -8.40 13.10 -2.64
N LEU A 514 -9.16 12.37 -3.48
CA LEU A 514 -9.44 12.79 -4.85
C LEU A 514 -10.95 12.91 -5.16
N ALA A 515 -11.35 14.07 -5.69
CA ALA A 515 -12.73 14.29 -6.16
C ALA A 515 -12.75 14.88 -7.57
N VAL A 516 -13.30 14.14 -8.53
CA VAL A 516 -13.52 14.58 -9.91
C VAL A 516 -14.94 15.17 -10.02
N ILE A 517 -15.07 16.42 -10.48
CA ILE A 517 -16.31 17.21 -10.38
C ILE A 517 -16.71 17.84 -11.73
N GLU A 518 -17.95 17.59 -12.19
CA GLU A 518 -18.51 18.19 -13.41
C GLU A 518 -18.86 19.67 -13.15
N ILE A 519 -17.96 20.60 -13.54
CA ILE A 519 -18.36 22.02 -13.64
C ILE A 519 -19.14 22.27 -14.94
N SER A 520 -18.69 21.69 -16.05
CA SER A 520 -19.39 21.70 -17.34
C SER A 520 -18.97 20.51 -18.19
N MET A 521 -19.66 20.26 -19.31
CA MET A 521 -19.26 19.22 -20.28
C MET A 521 -17.86 19.43 -20.87
N ARG A 522 -17.24 20.61 -20.68
CA ARG A 522 -15.94 21.00 -21.25
C ARG A 522 -14.91 21.46 -20.23
N VAL A 523 -15.26 21.55 -18.94
CA VAL A 523 -14.29 21.85 -17.89
C VAL A 523 -14.32 20.79 -16.80
N VAL A 524 -13.17 20.13 -16.64
CA VAL A 524 -12.87 19.20 -15.57
C VAL A 524 -12.39 19.97 -14.36
N GLN A 525 -12.92 19.65 -13.18
CA GLN A 525 -12.29 19.94 -11.91
C GLN A 525 -11.83 18.63 -11.28
N ILE A 526 -10.58 18.58 -10.85
CA ILE A 526 -10.06 17.52 -9.98
C ILE A 526 -9.59 18.23 -8.71
N ILE A 527 -10.27 17.99 -7.60
CA ILE A 527 -9.77 18.39 -6.27
C ILE A 527 -8.87 17.25 -5.79
N ARG A 528 -7.68 17.62 -5.29
CA ARG A 528 -6.73 16.71 -4.67
C ARG A 528 -6.26 17.31 -3.35
N GLN A 529 -6.47 16.59 -2.26
CA GLN A 529 -5.94 16.95 -0.94
C GLN A 529 -4.55 16.33 -0.78
N ALA A 530 -3.50 17.07 -1.15
CA ALA A 530 -2.12 16.65 -0.95
C ALA A 530 -1.50 17.47 0.18
N THR A 531 -0.86 16.81 1.15
CA THR A 531 -0.44 17.45 2.41
C THR A 531 -1.60 18.24 3.07
N TYR A 532 -1.35 19.47 3.51
CA TYR A 532 -2.26 20.41 4.16
C TYR A 532 -3.12 21.18 3.15
N ASP A 533 -2.58 21.36 1.97
CA ASP A 533 -3.11 22.28 0.98
C ASP A 533 -4.16 21.59 0.09
N GLN A 534 -5.34 22.21 -0.01
CA GLN A 534 -6.33 21.81 -1.00
C GLN A 534 -5.86 22.29 -2.38
N TYR A 535 -5.50 21.35 -3.24
CA TYR A 535 -5.20 21.63 -4.63
C TYR A 535 -6.41 21.37 -5.51
N ILE A 536 -6.60 22.22 -6.52
CA ILE A 536 -7.71 22.14 -7.46
C ILE A 536 -7.13 22.31 -8.86
N LEU A 537 -6.98 21.20 -9.59
CA LEU A 537 -6.76 21.26 -11.03
C LEU A 537 -8.08 21.62 -11.71
N VAL A 538 -8.05 22.65 -12.56
CA VAL A 538 -9.17 23.04 -13.41
C VAL A 538 -8.69 23.08 -14.85
N PHE A 539 -9.30 22.27 -15.72
CA PHE A 539 -8.87 22.07 -17.10
C PHE A 539 -10.03 22.25 -18.08
N ASN A 540 -9.95 23.29 -18.91
CA ASN A 540 -10.83 23.45 -20.08
C ASN A 540 -10.33 22.56 -21.22
N THR A 541 -11.17 21.64 -21.71
CA THR A 541 -10.83 20.71 -22.79
C THR A 541 -11.32 21.17 -24.17
N ALA A 542 -11.96 22.34 -24.25
CA ALA A 542 -12.52 22.90 -25.49
C ALA A 542 -11.55 23.79 -26.28
N ASP A 543 -11.86 23.95 -27.56
CA ASP A 543 -11.27 24.89 -28.52
C ASP A 543 -11.75 26.35 -28.34
N GLY A 544 -12.61 26.61 -27.34
CA GLY A 544 -13.18 27.91 -27.02
C GLY A 544 -12.96 28.33 -25.57
N ASN A 545 -13.13 29.63 -25.29
CA ASN A 545 -13.13 30.14 -23.92
C ASN A 545 -14.33 29.59 -23.14
N GLU A 546 -14.07 29.01 -21.97
CA GLU A 546 -15.11 28.60 -21.01
C GLU A 546 -15.17 29.59 -19.84
N THR A 547 -16.35 29.80 -19.28
CA THR A 547 -16.53 30.66 -18.08
C THR A 547 -17.40 29.94 -17.09
N VAL A 548 -16.77 29.50 -16.00
CA VAL A 548 -17.21 28.39 -15.17
C VAL A 548 -17.12 28.73 -13.69
N ARG A 549 -17.97 28.12 -12.87
CA ARG A 549 -17.95 28.28 -11.42
C ARG A 549 -17.40 27.02 -10.75
N PHE A 550 -16.13 27.06 -10.33
CA PHE A 550 -15.50 25.92 -9.67
C PHE A 550 -16.05 25.70 -8.26
N TYR A 551 -16.03 24.44 -7.82
CA TYR A 551 -16.40 24.02 -6.46
C TYR A 551 -15.34 24.50 -5.47
N TYR A 552 -15.76 24.82 -4.23
CA TYR A 552 -15.08 25.80 -3.38
C TYR A 552 -15.19 25.46 -1.90
N SER A 553 -14.06 25.53 -1.20
CA SER A 553 -13.99 25.79 0.25
C SER A 553 -13.51 27.24 0.51
N GLY A 554 -13.67 27.74 1.74
CA GLY A 554 -13.51 29.16 2.07
C GLY A 554 -12.10 29.71 1.85
N GLY A 555 -11.87 30.53 0.81
CA GLY A 555 -10.57 31.17 0.60
C GLY A 555 -10.43 32.09 -0.61
N TYR A 556 -9.20 32.58 -0.78
CA TYR A 556 -8.60 32.93 -2.08
C TYR A 556 -7.80 31.70 -2.55
N TYR A 557 -7.28 31.72 -3.78
CA TYR A 557 -6.44 30.64 -4.31
C TYR A 557 -5.24 31.22 -5.07
N ASN A 558 -4.03 30.67 -4.88
CA ASN A 558 -2.88 30.93 -5.74
C ASN A 558 -2.91 29.97 -6.92
N VAL A 559 -2.40 30.41 -8.07
CA VAL A 559 -2.08 29.53 -9.19
C VAL A 559 -0.66 29.00 -8.97
N GLU A 560 -0.51 27.70 -8.75
CA GLU A 560 0.80 27.05 -8.53
C GLU A 560 1.39 26.54 -9.84
N LEU A 561 0.55 25.97 -10.72
CA LEU A 561 0.93 25.59 -12.09
C LEU A 561 -0.09 26.15 -13.08
N ALA A 562 0.37 26.55 -14.25
CA ALA A 562 -0.49 27.01 -15.34
C ALA A 562 0.10 26.61 -16.70
N SER A 563 -0.75 26.01 -17.55
CA SER A 563 -0.49 25.83 -18.97
C SER A 563 -0.04 27.13 -19.65
N ASN A 564 0.90 27.00 -20.59
CA ASN A 564 1.72 28.11 -21.07
C ASN A 564 0.88 29.30 -21.60
N GLU A 565 -0.12 29.00 -22.44
CA GLU A 565 -0.93 30.00 -23.15
C GLU A 565 -2.09 30.61 -22.33
N GLY A 566 -2.31 30.20 -21.06
CA GLY A 566 -3.48 30.58 -20.24
C GLY A 566 -3.78 32.08 -20.01
N ASN A 567 -4.97 32.40 -19.51
CA ASN A 567 -5.33 33.69 -18.92
C ASN A 567 -4.63 33.91 -17.57
N TYR A 568 -4.44 32.83 -16.80
CA TYR A 568 -3.79 32.83 -15.51
C TYR A 568 -2.30 32.47 -15.62
N LYS A 569 -1.51 32.88 -14.64
CA LYS A 569 -0.07 32.59 -14.51
C LYS A 569 0.29 32.22 -13.07
N VAL A 570 1.37 31.47 -12.90
CA VAL A 570 1.88 31.07 -11.58
C VAL A 570 2.12 32.31 -10.71
N GLY A 571 1.56 32.32 -9.49
CA GLY A 571 1.55 33.47 -8.59
C GLY A 571 0.31 34.39 -8.70
N ASP A 572 -0.63 34.13 -9.63
CA ASP A 572 -1.90 34.88 -9.69
C ASP A 572 -2.84 34.46 -8.54
N LEU A 573 -3.45 35.46 -7.89
CA LEU A 573 -4.39 35.25 -6.78
C LEU A 573 -5.85 35.38 -7.21
N ILE A 574 -6.59 34.28 -7.13
CA ILE A 574 -7.99 34.14 -7.52
C ILE A 574 -8.91 34.27 -6.28
N GLY A 575 -9.61 35.40 -6.18
CA GLY A 575 -10.56 35.70 -5.10
C GLY A 575 -12.04 35.59 -5.49
N ASN A 576 -12.37 34.93 -6.60
CA ASN A 576 -13.73 34.77 -7.10
C ASN A 576 -13.96 33.33 -7.56
N SER A 577 -15.08 32.72 -7.14
CA SER A 577 -15.47 31.36 -7.54
C SER A 577 -15.76 31.18 -9.04
N THR A 578 -15.64 32.21 -9.87
CA THR A 578 -15.83 32.15 -11.33
C THR A 578 -14.50 32.38 -12.06
N LEU A 579 -14.07 31.36 -12.80
CA LEU A 579 -12.91 31.40 -13.70
C LEU A 579 -13.36 31.73 -15.12
N SER A 580 -12.47 32.37 -15.89
CA SER A 580 -12.58 32.48 -17.34
C SER A 580 -11.34 31.82 -17.93
N LEU A 581 -11.51 30.64 -18.51
CA LEU A 581 -10.44 29.83 -19.06
C LEU A 581 -10.37 30.06 -20.57
N LYS A 582 -9.15 30.20 -21.12
CA LYS A 582 -8.88 30.10 -22.56
C LYS A 582 -9.11 28.67 -23.06
N PRO A 583 -9.14 28.45 -24.40
CA PRO A 583 -9.06 27.12 -24.97
C PRO A 583 -7.89 26.34 -24.36
N TYR A 584 -8.12 25.08 -24.01
CA TYR A 584 -7.10 24.16 -23.49
C TYR A 584 -6.38 24.59 -22.19
N GLU A 585 -6.85 25.65 -21.53
CA GLU A 585 -6.22 26.15 -20.31
C GLU A 585 -6.45 25.18 -19.13
N CYS A 586 -5.35 24.58 -18.70
CA CYS A 586 -5.22 23.84 -17.45
C CYS A 586 -4.46 24.70 -16.42
N ILE A 587 -4.96 24.74 -15.19
CA ILE A 587 -4.32 25.40 -14.04
C ILE A 587 -4.43 24.51 -12.81
N VAL A 588 -3.38 24.45 -11.97
CA VAL A 588 -3.47 23.94 -10.59
C VAL A 588 -3.56 25.13 -9.66
N LEU A 589 -4.66 25.20 -8.94
CA LEU A 589 -4.88 26.16 -7.85
C LEU A 589 -4.50 25.53 -6.52
N ARG A 590 -3.92 26.31 -5.61
CA ARG A 590 -3.83 26.02 -4.18
C ARG A 590 -4.65 27.03 -3.39
N GLN A 591 -5.29 26.61 -2.32
CA GLN A 591 -5.98 27.50 -1.38
C GLN A 591 -5.04 28.46 -0.64
N VAL A 592 -5.44 29.73 -0.47
CA VAL A 592 -4.65 30.79 0.17
C VAL A 592 -5.45 31.53 1.24
N TYR A 593 -4.86 31.59 2.43
CA TYR A 593 -5.37 32.32 3.59
C TYR A 593 -4.79 33.74 3.61
N LEU A 594 -5.58 34.73 3.19
CA LEU A 594 -5.12 36.14 3.15
C LEU A 594 -5.14 36.81 4.53
N ALA A 595 -3.95 37.23 4.99
CA ALA A 595 -3.80 38.16 6.11
C ALA A 595 -4.33 39.57 5.76
N GLY A 596 -5.62 39.85 6.03
CA GLY A 596 -6.16 41.19 5.75
C GLY A 596 -7.62 41.55 6.10
N GLY A 597 -8.48 40.65 6.56
CA GLY A 597 -9.86 41.02 6.93
C GLY A 597 -10.76 39.86 7.36
N PRO A 598 -12.03 40.10 7.75
CA PRO A 598 -12.74 41.39 7.82
C PRO A 598 -12.84 41.98 9.25
N SER A 599 -12.11 41.40 10.21
CA SER A 599 -12.25 41.64 11.67
C SER A 599 -12.05 43.09 12.14
N VAL A 600 -11.25 43.90 11.43
CA VAL A 600 -10.81 45.24 11.88
C VAL A 600 -11.90 46.32 11.79
N ALA A 601 -12.98 46.11 11.02
CA ALA A 601 -13.95 47.16 10.69
C ALA A 601 -15.00 47.49 11.78
N TYR A 602 -15.23 46.61 12.75
CA TYR A 602 -16.41 46.69 13.64
C TYR A 602 -16.21 47.43 14.97
N ALA A 603 -14.98 47.84 15.31
CA ALA A 603 -14.57 48.21 16.66
C ALA A 603 -15.06 49.58 17.21
N LEU A 604 -15.75 50.42 16.44
CA LEU A 604 -15.90 51.87 16.75
C LEU A 604 -17.32 52.48 16.96
N PRO A 605 -18.45 51.93 16.49
CA PRO A 605 -19.78 52.55 16.73
C PRO A 605 -20.66 51.87 17.79
N TYR A 606 -20.37 50.64 18.24
CA TYR A 606 -21.26 49.90 19.15
C TYR A 606 -21.41 50.51 20.56
N MET A 607 -20.48 51.37 20.98
CA MET A 607 -20.55 52.07 22.28
C MET A 607 -21.71 53.08 22.43
N PHE A 608 -22.53 53.31 21.40
CA PHE A 608 -23.62 54.32 21.45
C PHE A 608 -25.05 53.77 21.58
N LEU A 609 -25.29 52.47 21.39
CA LEU A 609 -26.65 51.90 21.34
C LEU A 609 -27.11 51.10 22.58
N LEU A 610 -26.20 50.75 23.49
CA LEU A 610 -26.56 50.16 24.79
C LEU A 610 -26.99 51.21 25.84
N GLY A 611 -26.89 52.51 25.53
CA GLY A 611 -27.11 53.62 26.47
C GLY A 611 -28.57 53.92 26.86
N LEU A 612 -29.56 53.20 26.31
CA LEU A 612 -30.99 53.48 26.55
C LEU A 612 -31.84 52.26 26.96
N GLY A 613 -31.20 51.15 27.37
CA GLY A 613 -31.87 50.05 28.09
C GLY A 613 -32.30 50.39 29.53
N ALA A 614 -32.18 51.65 29.94
CA ALA A 614 -32.35 52.13 31.32
C ALA A 614 -33.82 52.38 31.74
N LEU A 615 -34.74 51.44 31.47
CA LEU A 615 -36.02 51.39 32.17
C LEU A 615 -36.65 49.99 32.12
N MET A 616 -37.06 49.47 33.28
CA MET A 616 -37.65 48.12 33.50
C MET A 616 -36.65 46.96 33.29
N ARG A 617 -36.66 45.83 34.02
CA ARG A 617 -37.32 45.31 35.26
C ARG A 617 -36.47 44.05 35.63
N PHE A 618 -36.28 43.57 36.86
CA PHE A 618 -36.80 43.90 38.19
C PHE A 618 -35.70 43.69 39.27
N LEU A 619 -36.04 43.70 40.56
CA LEU A 619 -35.10 43.74 41.68
C LEU A 619 -34.36 42.41 41.97
N ASN A 620 -33.05 42.54 42.25
CA ASN A 620 -32.27 41.89 43.32
C ASN A 620 -32.75 40.54 43.93
N MET A 621 -31.94 39.51 43.70
CA MET A 621 -31.01 38.98 44.71
C MET A 621 -31.57 38.84 46.15
N LYS A 622 -32.08 37.64 46.50
CA LYS A 622 -32.05 37.13 47.90
C LYS A 622 -32.28 35.62 48.13
N VAL A 623 -31.94 34.76 47.15
CA VAL A 623 -31.93 33.29 47.34
C VAL A 623 -30.63 32.62 46.85
N LEU A 624 -29.56 33.40 46.61
CA LEU A 624 -28.23 32.86 46.89
C LEU A 624 -28.12 32.66 48.41
N ILE A 625 -27.30 31.70 48.84
CA ILE A 625 -27.14 31.30 50.25
C ILE A 625 -28.37 30.57 50.83
N PHE A 626 -28.85 29.54 50.13
CA PHE A 626 -29.11 28.25 50.80
C PHE A 626 -28.74 27.02 49.94
N CYS A 627 -27.71 27.16 49.11
CA CYS A 627 -26.97 26.00 48.60
C CYS A 627 -26.31 25.28 49.79
N SER A 628 -26.41 23.94 49.89
CA SER A 628 -25.33 23.00 50.30
C SER A 628 -25.77 21.64 50.90
N VAL A 629 -26.97 21.47 51.50
CA VAL A 629 -27.19 20.32 52.44
C VAL A 629 -28.40 19.39 52.15
N LEU A 630 -29.39 19.76 51.33
CA LEU A 630 -30.68 19.02 51.27
C LEU A 630 -31.18 18.62 49.85
N PHE A 631 -30.28 18.14 48.99
CA PHE A 631 -30.69 17.35 47.82
C PHE A 631 -29.87 16.05 47.62
N THR A 632 -29.30 15.52 48.70
CA THR A 632 -28.40 14.35 48.70
C THR A 632 -29.11 13.03 49.05
N VAL A 633 -30.44 13.02 49.17
CA VAL A 633 -31.23 11.85 49.64
C VAL A 633 -32.55 11.71 48.87
N GLY A 634 -32.53 11.92 47.55
CA GLY A 634 -33.75 11.94 46.73
C GLY A 634 -33.64 11.46 45.27
N VAL A 635 -32.49 10.90 44.86
CA VAL A 635 -32.26 10.38 43.49
C VAL A 635 -31.91 8.88 43.50
N ALA A 636 -31.47 8.32 44.63
CA ALA A 636 -31.49 6.87 44.84
C ALA A 636 -32.95 6.37 44.87
N ILE A 637 -33.25 5.26 44.19
CA ILE A 637 -34.61 4.72 43.95
C ILE A 637 -35.46 5.70 43.13
N THR A 638 -35.17 5.95 41.85
CA THR A 638 -35.46 4.98 40.76
C THR A 638 -34.33 4.86 39.71
N GLY A 639 -33.12 4.52 40.14
CA GLY A 639 -32.07 4.06 39.22
C GLY A 639 -32.28 2.60 38.82
N TYR A 640 -33.21 2.32 37.91
CA TYR A 640 -33.33 1.05 37.17
C TYR A 640 -34.29 1.22 35.97
N GLN A 641 -33.96 0.62 34.82
CA GLN A 641 -34.80 0.51 33.62
C GLN A 641 -35.35 1.82 33.00
N LEU A 642 -34.46 2.54 32.31
CA LEU A 642 -34.72 2.86 30.89
C LEU A 642 -33.46 2.51 30.09
N LYS A 643 -33.49 1.40 29.34
CA LYS A 643 -32.54 1.21 28.24
C LYS A 643 -32.88 2.24 27.17
N GLY A 644 -31.89 3.04 26.77
CA GLY A 644 -31.97 3.84 25.56
C GLY A 644 -31.62 2.98 24.36
N ASP A 645 -32.50 2.04 23.99
CA ASP A 645 -32.29 1.20 22.81
C ASP A 645 -32.44 2.07 21.53
N GLY A 646 -31.34 2.72 21.13
CA GLY A 646 -31.12 3.11 19.74
C GLY A 646 -30.93 1.87 18.85
N PRO A 647 -30.90 2.01 17.52
CA PRO A 647 -30.81 0.87 16.62
C PRO A 647 -29.42 0.21 16.62
N ASN A 648 -29.21 -0.74 17.54
CA ASN A 648 -28.18 -1.79 17.54
C ASN A 648 -26.78 -1.41 17.00
N SER A 649 -25.97 -0.71 17.82
CA SER A 649 -24.52 -0.96 17.81
C SER A 649 -24.19 -2.12 18.77
N ASP A 650 -23.30 -3.01 18.33
CA ASP A 650 -22.85 -4.17 19.10
C ASP A 650 -21.67 -3.78 20.02
N TRP A 651 -21.51 -4.45 21.16
CA TRP A 651 -20.63 -4.03 22.26
C TRP A 651 -19.17 -3.87 21.82
N TRP A 652 -18.70 -4.74 20.92
CA TRP A 652 -17.32 -4.75 20.45
C TRP A 652 -17.03 -3.60 19.48
N LYS A 653 -18.04 -3.06 18.77
CA LYS A 653 -17.85 -2.04 17.71
C LYS A 653 -17.30 -0.71 18.22
N THR A 654 -17.41 -0.44 19.52
CA THR A 654 -16.85 0.75 20.19
C THR A 654 -15.72 0.40 21.15
N ALA A 655 -15.49 -0.88 21.37
CA ALA A 655 -14.70 -1.37 22.49
C ALA A 655 -13.24 -0.90 22.42
N VAL A 656 -12.67 -0.80 23.61
CA VAL A 656 -11.23 -0.66 23.83
C VAL A 656 -10.74 -2.04 24.26
N PHE A 657 -9.98 -2.70 23.39
CA PHE A 657 -9.33 -3.98 23.66
C PHE A 657 -7.92 -3.74 24.20
N TYR A 658 -7.57 -4.44 25.27
CA TYR A 658 -6.26 -4.37 25.90
C TYR A 658 -5.57 -5.74 25.84
N GLN A 659 -4.43 -5.85 25.17
CA GLN A 659 -3.62 -7.07 25.18
C GLN A 659 -2.82 -7.15 26.47
N ILE A 660 -2.91 -8.28 27.16
CA ILE A 660 -2.00 -8.70 28.22
C ILE A 660 -1.07 -9.78 27.67
N TYR A 661 0.24 -9.56 27.74
CA TYR A 661 1.24 -10.62 27.68
C TYR A 661 1.45 -11.22 29.10
N PRO A 662 0.88 -12.39 29.44
CA PRO A 662 0.68 -12.80 30.84
C PRO A 662 1.98 -12.87 31.63
N ARG A 663 3.01 -13.51 31.04
CA ARG A 663 4.34 -13.76 31.63
C ARG A 663 5.05 -12.51 32.15
N SER A 664 4.63 -11.33 31.68
CA SER A 664 5.24 -10.04 31.99
C SER A 664 4.27 -9.03 32.61
N PHE A 665 3.04 -9.44 32.93
CA PHE A 665 2.06 -8.53 33.52
C PHE A 665 2.26 -8.35 35.03
N MET A 666 2.13 -9.40 35.84
CA MET A 666 2.35 -9.36 37.28
C MET A 666 2.59 -10.75 37.85
N ASP A 667 3.65 -10.95 38.64
CA ASP A 667 3.95 -12.20 39.37
C ASP A 667 3.31 -12.15 40.77
N SER A 668 2.48 -13.14 41.13
CA SER A 668 1.81 -13.20 42.43
C SER A 668 2.56 -13.92 43.55
N ASP A 669 3.59 -14.71 43.22
CA ASP A 669 4.13 -15.81 44.04
C ASP A 669 5.64 -15.60 44.34
N GLY A 670 6.37 -15.00 43.41
CA GLY A 670 7.77 -14.61 43.51
C GLY A 670 8.77 -15.51 42.77
N ASP A 671 8.31 -16.35 41.83
CA ASP A 671 9.18 -17.20 41.01
C ASP A 671 9.91 -16.43 39.89
N GLY A 672 9.32 -15.31 39.42
CA GLY A 672 9.83 -14.48 38.32
C GLY A 672 8.90 -14.35 37.11
N ILE A 673 7.78 -15.06 37.08
CA ILE A 673 6.84 -15.15 35.94
C ILE A 673 5.49 -14.52 36.29
N GLY A 674 4.91 -13.77 35.34
CA GLY A 674 3.59 -13.18 35.49
C GLY A 674 2.46 -14.20 35.31
N ASP A 675 1.51 -14.22 36.24
CA ASP A 675 0.51 -15.28 36.39
C ASP A 675 -0.95 -14.76 36.45
N ILE A 676 -1.92 -15.68 36.40
CA ILE A 676 -3.34 -15.32 36.39
C ILE A 676 -3.77 -14.67 37.72
N GLN A 677 -3.18 -15.05 38.85
CA GLN A 677 -3.48 -14.40 40.14
C GLN A 677 -2.90 -12.99 40.21
N GLY A 678 -1.75 -12.72 39.57
CA GLY A 678 -1.22 -11.38 39.37
C GLY A 678 -2.13 -10.53 38.47
N ILE A 679 -2.64 -11.10 37.36
CA ILE A 679 -3.66 -10.45 36.52
C ILE A 679 -4.91 -10.11 37.36
N ILE A 680 -5.42 -11.04 38.18
CA ILE A 680 -6.57 -10.80 39.08
C ILE A 680 -6.29 -9.67 40.08
N GLN A 681 -5.11 -9.64 40.69
CA GLN A 681 -4.71 -8.58 41.63
C GLN A 681 -4.68 -7.19 40.97
N LYS A 682 -4.34 -7.13 39.68
CA LYS A 682 -4.20 -5.88 38.92
C LYS A 682 -5.43 -5.52 38.11
N LEU A 683 -6.42 -6.41 37.94
CA LEU A 683 -7.55 -6.25 37.01
C LEU A 683 -8.38 -4.96 37.21
N HIS A 684 -8.36 -4.38 38.41
CA HIS A 684 -8.97 -3.07 38.69
C HIS A 684 -8.35 -1.94 37.86
N HIS A 685 -7.04 -2.00 37.57
CA HIS A 685 -6.31 -1.09 36.67
C HIS A 685 -7.00 -0.96 35.31
N LEU A 686 -7.48 -2.08 34.74
CA LEU A 686 -8.16 -2.07 33.45
C LEU A 686 -9.55 -1.42 33.52
N GLN A 687 -10.26 -1.57 34.66
CA GLN A 687 -11.52 -0.85 34.89
C GLN A 687 -11.27 0.65 35.04
N ASP A 688 -10.25 1.05 35.82
CA ASP A 688 -9.88 2.45 36.05
C ASP A 688 -9.41 3.12 34.74
N ALA A 689 -8.59 2.42 33.96
CA ALA A 689 -8.16 2.79 32.61
C ALA A 689 -9.33 2.91 31.62
N GLY A 690 -10.49 2.30 31.90
CA GLY A 690 -11.69 2.35 31.06
C GLY A 690 -11.72 1.32 29.92
N ILE A 691 -10.93 0.25 30.04
CA ILE A 691 -10.88 -0.87 29.09
C ILE A 691 -12.24 -1.59 29.01
N THR A 692 -12.66 -1.95 27.80
CA THR A 692 -13.93 -2.66 27.56
C THR A 692 -13.73 -4.18 27.54
N ALA A 693 -12.62 -4.62 26.95
CA ALA A 693 -12.26 -6.01 26.77
C ALA A 693 -10.75 -6.19 26.92
N THR A 694 -10.32 -7.37 27.35
CA THR A 694 -8.90 -7.73 27.34
C THR A 694 -8.72 -9.12 26.76
N TRP A 695 -7.65 -9.32 25.98
CA TRP A 695 -7.19 -10.65 25.61
C TRP A 695 -5.87 -10.97 26.29
N LEU A 696 -5.70 -12.25 26.62
CA LEU A 696 -4.45 -12.80 27.08
C LEU A 696 -3.77 -13.46 25.87
N SER A 697 -2.48 -13.22 25.65
CA SER A 697 -1.65 -14.15 24.86
C SER A 697 -1.65 -15.55 25.52
N PRO A 698 -1.27 -16.64 24.82
CA PRO A 698 -1.56 -18.02 25.20
C PRO A 698 -1.18 -18.39 26.64
N ILE A 699 -2.20 -18.85 27.38
CA ILE A 699 -2.07 -19.38 28.74
C ILE A 699 -2.24 -20.91 28.80
N PHE A 700 -2.27 -21.59 27.65
CA PHE A 700 -2.55 -23.02 27.54
C PHE A 700 -1.34 -23.86 27.91
N SER A 701 -1.55 -25.09 28.40
CA SER A 701 -0.43 -25.95 28.85
C SER A 701 0.59 -26.17 27.74
N SER A 702 1.85 -25.82 27.97
CA SER A 702 2.88 -25.64 26.94
C SER A 702 4.28 -26.04 27.45
N PRO A 703 5.16 -26.61 26.60
CA PRO A 703 6.59 -26.72 26.91
C PRO A 703 7.37 -25.39 26.95
N GLN A 704 6.72 -24.26 26.67
CA GLN A 704 7.26 -22.89 26.75
C GLN A 704 8.42 -22.61 25.76
N VAL A 705 8.49 -23.34 24.64
CA VAL A 705 9.49 -23.12 23.57
C VAL A 705 9.30 -21.75 22.91
N ASP A 706 8.05 -21.37 22.67
CA ASP A 706 7.63 -20.04 22.19
C ASP A 706 6.65 -19.43 23.20
N GLN A 707 7.00 -19.52 24.50
CA GLN A 707 6.33 -18.87 25.63
C GLN A 707 4.81 -19.07 25.75
N GLY A 708 4.28 -20.19 25.23
CA GLY A 708 2.86 -20.57 25.32
C GLY A 708 2.21 -20.89 23.97
N TYR A 709 2.81 -20.45 22.85
CA TYR A 709 2.29 -20.73 21.50
C TYR A 709 2.48 -22.22 21.11
N ASP A 710 3.48 -22.91 21.65
CA ASP A 710 3.62 -24.36 21.55
C ASP A 710 2.64 -25.10 22.49
N ILE A 711 1.37 -25.21 22.08
CA ILE A 711 0.27 -25.75 22.92
C ILE A 711 0.28 -27.29 23.01
N SER A 712 0.45 -27.84 24.22
CA SER A 712 0.42 -29.29 24.52
C SER A 712 -0.90 -29.81 25.11
N ASP A 713 -1.77 -28.93 25.62
CA ASP A 713 -3.20 -29.21 25.86
C ASP A 713 -4.03 -27.92 25.73
N TYR A 714 -4.84 -27.82 24.67
CA TYR A 714 -5.74 -26.70 24.40
C TYR A 714 -6.83 -26.47 25.45
N ARG A 715 -7.07 -27.41 26.37
CA ARG A 715 -8.21 -27.37 27.31
C ARG A 715 -7.80 -27.14 28.76
N ASN A 716 -6.51 -26.95 29.01
CA ASN A 716 -5.95 -26.70 30.33
C ASN A 716 -5.04 -25.45 30.33
N VAL A 717 -4.88 -24.84 31.51
CA VAL A 717 -3.97 -23.71 31.75
C VAL A 717 -2.57 -24.23 32.07
N ASP A 718 -1.52 -23.52 31.66
CA ASP A 718 -0.15 -23.90 32.00
C ASP A 718 0.19 -23.67 33.48
N PRO A 719 0.96 -24.57 34.13
CA PRO A 719 1.36 -24.39 35.53
C PRO A 719 2.14 -23.10 35.81
N ASP A 720 2.90 -22.56 34.85
CA ASP A 720 3.60 -21.27 34.98
C ASP A 720 2.60 -20.09 35.09
N TYR A 721 1.34 -20.26 34.65
CA TYR A 721 0.29 -19.23 34.69
C TYR A 721 -0.81 -19.49 35.73
N GLY A 722 -0.92 -20.72 36.25
CA GLY A 722 -1.86 -21.11 37.31
C GLY A 722 -2.75 -22.30 36.93
N THR A 723 -4.05 -22.19 37.18
CA THR A 723 -5.01 -23.28 36.92
C THR A 723 -6.32 -22.80 36.26
N LEU A 724 -7.13 -23.76 35.78
CA LEU A 724 -8.50 -23.51 35.33
C LEU A 724 -9.39 -22.85 36.40
N GLU A 725 -9.16 -23.10 37.70
CA GLU A 725 -9.91 -22.43 38.78
C GLU A 725 -9.49 -20.96 38.92
N ASP A 726 -8.23 -20.63 38.63
CA ASP A 726 -7.73 -19.26 38.62
C ASP A 726 -8.21 -18.50 37.39
N LEU A 727 -8.18 -19.12 36.20
CA LEU A 727 -8.81 -18.56 35.01
C LEU A 727 -10.33 -18.35 35.20
N LYS A 728 -10.99 -19.25 35.94
CA LYS A 728 -12.41 -19.10 36.28
C LYS A 728 -12.66 -17.93 37.24
N GLN A 729 -11.79 -17.74 38.23
CA GLN A 729 -11.79 -16.55 39.09
C GLN A 729 -11.55 -15.27 38.28
N LEU A 730 -10.63 -15.29 37.30
CA LEU A 730 -10.37 -14.16 36.41
C LEU A 730 -11.60 -13.81 35.56
N LEU A 731 -12.27 -14.81 34.95
CA LEU A 731 -13.53 -14.60 34.23
C LEU A 731 -14.61 -13.96 35.09
N ASP A 732 -14.85 -14.51 36.28
CA ASP A 732 -15.89 -13.98 37.17
C ASP A 732 -15.51 -12.60 37.74
N LYS A 733 -14.21 -12.31 37.94
CA LYS A 733 -13.74 -10.99 38.38
C LYS A 733 -13.77 -9.94 37.26
N ALA A 734 -13.39 -10.28 36.04
CA ALA A 734 -13.55 -9.42 34.86
C ALA A 734 -15.03 -9.02 34.69
N LYS A 735 -15.91 -10.01 34.81
CA LYS A 735 -17.37 -9.83 34.76
C LYS A 735 -17.95 -9.00 35.92
N GLU A 736 -17.41 -9.09 37.14
CA GLU A 736 -17.75 -8.17 38.23
C GLU A 736 -17.36 -6.71 37.91
N LEU A 737 -16.27 -6.52 37.16
CA LEU A 737 -15.76 -5.20 36.75
C LEU A 737 -16.35 -4.71 35.41
N GLY A 738 -17.16 -5.53 34.72
CA GLY A 738 -17.75 -5.20 33.41
C GLY A 738 -16.80 -5.38 32.21
N ILE A 739 -15.63 -5.97 32.43
CA ILE A 739 -14.61 -6.23 31.40
C ILE A 739 -14.93 -7.57 30.72
N LYS A 740 -14.86 -7.60 29.39
CA LYS A 740 -14.96 -8.81 28.57
C LYS A 740 -13.61 -9.54 28.53
N LEU A 741 -13.58 -10.86 28.73
CA LEU A 741 -12.34 -11.65 28.63
C LEU A 741 -12.32 -12.47 27.33
N ILE A 742 -11.30 -12.19 26.53
CA ILE A 742 -10.97 -12.86 25.28
C ILE A 742 -9.77 -13.77 25.54
N LEU A 743 -9.67 -14.92 24.87
CA LEU A 743 -8.45 -15.73 24.85
C LEU A 743 -7.76 -15.61 23.50
N ASP A 744 -6.44 -15.77 23.49
CA ASP A 744 -5.77 -16.24 22.29
C ASP A 744 -6.31 -17.62 21.86
N PHE A 745 -6.17 -17.93 20.59
CA PHE A 745 -6.48 -19.22 20.01
C PHE A 745 -5.49 -19.44 18.88
N VAL A 746 -4.63 -20.45 19.03
CA VAL A 746 -3.59 -20.82 18.05
C VAL A 746 -4.07 -22.05 17.28
N PRO A 747 -4.86 -21.87 16.20
CA PRO A 747 -5.37 -22.99 15.40
C PRO A 747 -4.28 -23.69 14.59
N ASN A 748 -3.20 -22.99 14.22
CA ASN A 748 -2.24 -23.45 13.20
C ASN A 748 -1.50 -24.75 13.56
N HIS A 749 -0.91 -24.77 14.75
CA HIS A 749 0.05 -25.80 15.17
C HIS A 749 -0.17 -26.21 16.61
N THR A 750 0.26 -27.42 16.97
CA THR A 750 0.32 -27.85 18.37
C THR A 750 1.77 -28.06 18.78
N SER A 751 2.02 -28.24 20.08
CA SER A 751 3.30 -28.78 20.54
C SER A 751 3.56 -30.19 19.97
N ASP A 752 4.82 -30.55 19.73
CA ASP A 752 5.28 -31.95 19.53
C ASP A 752 4.99 -32.84 20.75
N GLN A 753 4.68 -32.23 21.89
CA GLN A 753 4.23 -32.91 23.10
C GLN A 753 2.70 -33.09 23.20
N HIS A 754 1.92 -32.58 22.26
CA HIS A 754 0.46 -32.76 22.24
C HIS A 754 0.07 -34.25 22.09
N GLU A 755 -1.07 -34.68 22.67
CA GLU A 755 -1.51 -36.08 22.58
C GLU A 755 -1.73 -36.50 21.13
N TRP A 756 -2.30 -35.62 20.30
CA TRP A 756 -2.55 -35.90 18.89
C TRP A 756 -1.25 -36.13 18.11
N PHE A 757 -0.19 -35.33 18.31
CA PHE A 757 1.08 -35.52 17.61
C PHE A 757 1.72 -36.87 17.98
N LYS A 758 1.74 -37.21 19.27
CA LYS A 758 2.22 -38.50 19.77
C LYS A 758 1.46 -39.69 19.17
N LYS A 759 0.14 -39.58 19.01
CA LYS A 759 -0.70 -40.58 18.33
C LYS A 759 -0.46 -40.64 16.82
N SER A 760 -0.24 -39.48 16.20
CA SER A 760 0.09 -39.38 14.79
C SER A 760 1.44 -40.05 14.50
N VAL A 761 2.49 -39.77 15.29
CA VAL A 761 3.78 -40.46 15.23
C VAL A 761 3.61 -41.98 15.33
N ALA A 762 2.77 -42.46 16.26
CA ALA A 762 2.48 -43.88 16.45
C ALA A 762 1.58 -44.52 15.37
N LYS A 763 0.98 -43.71 14.48
CA LYS A 763 -0.07 -44.09 13.52
C LYS A 763 -1.26 -44.81 14.19
N GLU A 764 -1.80 -44.19 15.26
CA GLU A 764 -3.04 -44.63 15.92
C GLU A 764 -4.28 -44.29 15.08
N GLU A 765 -5.20 -45.25 14.93
CA GLU A 765 -6.38 -45.16 14.05
C GLU A 765 -7.25 -43.93 14.36
N GLY A 766 -7.36 -43.03 13.39
CA GLY A 766 -8.06 -41.75 13.48
C GLY A 766 -7.17 -40.54 13.70
N TYR A 767 -5.86 -40.72 13.93
CA TYR A 767 -4.87 -39.66 14.17
C TYR A 767 -3.69 -39.68 13.19
N GLU A 768 -3.64 -40.64 12.25
CA GLU A 768 -2.52 -40.80 11.33
C GLU A 768 -2.26 -39.54 10.50
N ASP A 769 -3.31 -38.82 10.11
CA ASP A 769 -3.23 -37.65 9.22
C ASP A 769 -3.76 -36.38 9.90
N PHE A 770 -3.55 -36.25 11.22
CA PHE A 770 -3.86 -35.02 11.99
C PHE A 770 -2.85 -33.87 11.73
N TYR A 771 -1.66 -34.21 11.24
CA TYR A 771 -0.57 -33.28 10.96
C TYR A 771 -0.07 -33.53 9.54
N VAL A 772 0.61 -32.55 8.95
CA VAL A 772 1.17 -32.69 7.61
C VAL A 772 2.43 -33.56 7.65
N TRP A 773 2.36 -34.73 7.02
CA TRP A 773 3.42 -35.75 7.02
C TRP A 773 3.82 -36.14 5.59
N HIS A 774 5.11 -36.23 5.31
CA HIS A 774 5.62 -36.75 4.04
C HIS A 774 6.82 -37.69 4.21
N ASP A 775 7.02 -38.65 3.30
CA ASP A 775 8.20 -39.53 3.32
C ASP A 775 9.51 -38.75 3.12
N GLY A 776 9.46 -37.60 2.44
CA GLY A 776 10.65 -36.84 2.03
C GLY A 776 11.44 -37.52 0.91
N ASN A 777 12.28 -36.74 0.23
CA ASN A 777 12.98 -37.17 -0.97
C ASN A 777 14.23 -38.00 -0.64
N VAL A 778 14.59 -38.95 -1.52
CA VAL A 778 15.82 -39.78 -1.37
C VAL A 778 16.80 -39.45 -2.48
N VAL A 779 17.68 -38.48 -2.23
CA VAL A 779 18.67 -37.97 -3.19
C VAL A 779 20.04 -38.56 -2.86
N ASN A 780 20.67 -39.20 -3.85
CA ASN A 780 21.98 -39.87 -3.71
C ASN A 780 22.07 -40.88 -2.53
N GLY A 781 20.94 -41.43 -2.09
CA GLY A 781 20.86 -42.36 -0.94
C GLY A 781 20.80 -41.69 0.44
N THR A 782 20.73 -40.36 0.50
CA THR A 782 20.43 -39.58 1.71
C THR A 782 18.96 -39.15 1.66
N ARG A 783 18.25 -39.20 2.79
CA ARG A 783 16.89 -38.66 2.87
C ARG A 783 16.95 -37.15 3.13
N GLN A 784 16.08 -36.39 2.48
CA GLN A 784 15.96 -34.93 2.55
C GLN A 784 14.47 -34.54 2.73
N PRO A 785 14.18 -33.29 3.15
CA PRO A 785 12.82 -32.72 3.15
C PRO A 785 12.05 -32.94 1.83
N PRO A 786 10.71 -32.83 1.84
CA PRO A 786 9.89 -32.91 0.63
C PRO A 786 10.13 -31.73 -0.33
N ASN A 787 10.39 -30.55 0.22
CA ASN A 787 10.56 -29.29 -0.50
C ASN A 787 11.45 -28.32 0.33
N ASN A 788 11.59 -27.09 -0.15
CA ASN A 788 12.46 -26.05 0.38
C ASN A 788 11.88 -25.20 1.53
N TRP A 789 10.64 -25.44 1.99
CA TRP A 789 9.93 -24.54 2.91
C TRP A 789 10.73 -24.20 4.18
N LEU A 790 10.66 -22.95 4.65
CA LEU A 790 11.45 -22.40 5.76
C LEU A 790 10.56 -21.83 6.86
N SER A 791 10.87 -22.15 8.12
CA SER A 791 10.11 -21.71 9.29
C SER A 791 10.40 -20.26 9.68
N GLU A 792 9.40 -19.57 10.25
CA GLU A 792 9.50 -18.18 10.75
C GLU A 792 10.65 -17.98 11.75
N PHE A 793 11.00 -19.06 12.46
CA PHE A 793 12.10 -19.07 13.42
C PHE A 793 13.43 -19.54 12.81
N GLN A 794 13.61 -19.40 11.50
CA GLN A 794 14.82 -19.73 10.72
C GLN A 794 15.09 -21.24 10.52
N GLY A 795 15.51 -21.58 9.30
CA GLY A 795 15.84 -22.95 8.87
C GLY A 795 14.63 -23.73 8.32
N PRO A 796 14.83 -24.97 7.84
CA PRO A 796 13.77 -25.77 7.20
C PRO A 796 12.55 -25.97 8.08
N ALA A 797 11.37 -25.78 7.49
CA ALA A 797 10.06 -26.04 8.09
C ALA A 797 9.71 -27.55 8.14
N TRP A 798 10.70 -28.44 7.97
CA TRP A 798 10.49 -29.89 7.89
C TRP A 798 11.48 -30.65 8.74
N THR A 799 10.98 -31.32 9.78
CA THR A 799 11.79 -32.13 10.70
C THR A 799 11.50 -33.62 10.53
N PHE A 800 12.56 -34.44 10.45
CA PHE A 800 12.43 -35.89 10.29
C PHE A 800 12.15 -36.56 11.63
N ASN A 801 11.05 -37.31 11.72
CA ASN A 801 10.70 -38.11 12.89
C ASN A 801 11.18 -39.55 12.72
N GLU A 802 12.13 -39.98 13.56
CA GLU A 802 12.73 -41.31 13.50
C GLU A 802 11.78 -42.47 13.88
N ASP A 803 10.76 -42.23 14.72
CA ASP A 803 9.80 -43.27 15.10
C ASP A 803 8.75 -43.50 13.99
N ARG A 804 8.28 -42.43 13.34
CA ARG A 804 7.34 -42.50 12.20
C ARG A 804 8.02 -42.78 10.85
N GLN A 805 9.34 -42.54 10.76
CA GLN A 805 10.17 -42.62 9.54
C GLN A 805 9.72 -41.68 8.40
N GLN A 806 9.18 -40.51 8.77
CA GLN A 806 8.65 -39.47 7.87
C GLN A 806 9.02 -38.08 8.38
N TYR A 807 9.04 -37.08 7.50
CA TYR A 807 9.07 -35.66 7.87
C TYR A 807 7.68 -35.16 8.26
N TYR A 808 7.62 -34.24 9.22
CA TYR A 808 6.44 -33.40 9.46
C TYR A 808 6.76 -31.93 9.17
N TYR A 809 5.75 -31.18 8.76
CA TYR A 809 5.83 -29.72 8.57
C TYR A 809 5.65 -28.99 9.92
N HIS A 810 6.30 -27.84 10.03
CA HIS A 810 6.15 -26.88 11.12
C HIS A 810 6.49 -25.46 10.61
N GLU A 811 5.53 -24.54 10.62
CA GLU A 811 5.81 -23.17 10.15
C GLU A 811 6.66 -22.36 11.14
N PHE A 812 6.67 -22.78 12.41
CA PHE A 812 7.40 -22.15 13.50
C PHE A 812 8.50 -23.10 14.02
N ALA A 813 8.72 -23.24 15.34
CA ALA A 813 9.75 -24.15 15.85
C ALA A 813 9.49 -25.61 15.42
N PRO A 814 10.52 -26.48 15.33
CA PRO A 814 10.33 -27.93 15.19
C PRO A 814 9.45 -28.58 16.27
N GLN A 815 9.25 -27.89 17.40
CA GLN A 815 8.37 -28.26 18.50
C GLN A 815 6.93 -27.76 18.33
N GLN A 816 6.62 -27.07 17.24
CA GLN A 816 5.30 -26.57 16.83
C GLN A 816 4.84 -27.25 15.51
N PRO A 817 4.64 -28.58 15.45
CA PRO A 817 4.11 -29.27 14.27
C PRO A 817 2.71 -28.77 13.85
N ASP A 818 2.57 -28.54 12.55
CA ASP A 818 1.39 -27.91 11.93
C ASP A 818 0.27 -28.92 11.64
N LEU A 819 -0.96 -28.45 11.82
CA LEU A 819 -2.18 -29.27 11.78
C LEU A 819 -2.74 -29.35 10.37
N ASN A 820 -2.98 -30.57 9.89
CA ASN A 820 -3.49 -30.82 8.55
C ASN A 820 -4.98 -30.45 8.45
N TYR A 821 -5.30 -29.21 8.04
CA TYR A 821 -6.68 -28.75 7.90
C TYR A 821 -7.42 -29.29 6.68
N ALA A 822 -6.72 -29.91 5.71
CA ALA A 822 -7.38 -30.73 4.69
C ALA A 822 -8.03 -31.99 5.28
N ASN A 823 -7.69 -32.37 6.52
CA ASN A 823 -8.42 -33.39 7.29
C ASN A 823 -9.63 -32.77 8.02
N PRO A 824 -10.88 -33.12 7.65
CA PRO A 824 -12.08 -32.55 8.28
C PRO A 824 -12.26 -32.95 9.75
N VAL A 825 -11.51 -33.95 10.25
CA VAL A 825 -11.50 -34.31 11.68
C VAL A 825 -10.69 -33.28 12.49
N VAL A 826 -9.64 -32.69 11.92
CA VAL A 826 -8.85 -31.61 12.52
C VAL A 826 -9.68 -30.33 12.59
N VAL A 827 -10.34 -29.97 11.48
CA VAL A 827 -11.31 -28.85 11.40
C VAL A 827 -12.34 -28.94 12.52
N GLU A 828 -12.96 -30.11 12.72
CA GLU A 828 -14.00 -30.29 13.73
C GLU A 828 -13.42 -30.37 15.16
N ALA A 829 -12.24 -30.95 15.36
CA ALA A 829 -11.56 -30.95 16.66
C ALA A 829 -11.24 -29.52 17.14
N MET A 830 -10.91 -28.62 16.24
CA MET A 830 -10.64 -27.21 16.54
C MET A 830 -11.90 -26.37 16.75
N LYS A 831 -12.97 -26.65 16.01
CA LYS A 831 -14.31 -26.14 16.35
C LYS A 831 -14.75 -26.61 17.74
N ASP A 832 -14.36 -27.80 18.16
CA ASP A 832 -14.58 -28.32 19.52
C ASP A 832 -13.68 -27.68 20.60
N VAL A 833 -12.50 -27.16 20.25
CA VAL A 833 -11.68 -26.30 21.15
C VAL A 833 -12.37 -24.95 21.36
N LEU A 834 -12.83 -24.31 20.27
CA LEU A 834 -13.61 -23.06 20.34
C LEU A 834 -14.87 -23.24 21.21
N ARG A 835 -15.66 -24.29 20.98
CA ARG A 835 -16.87 -24.60 21.77
C ARG A 835 -16.55 -24.81 23.26
N TYR A 836 -15.48 -25.54 23.58
CA TYR A 836 -15.07 -25.78 24.98
C TYR A 836 -14.83 -24.47 25.74
N TRP A 837 -14.10 -23.51 25.15
CA TRP A 837 -13.83 -22.23 25.80
C TRP A 837 -15.04 -21.29 25.83
N LEU A 838 -15.91 -21.35 24.82
CA LEU A 838 -17.20 -20.64 24.83
C LEU A 838 -18.12 -21.17 25.95
N ASP A 839 -18.21 -22.49 26.13
CA ASP A 839 -18.92 -23.13 27.25
C ASP A 839 -18.29 -22.80 28.61
N PHE A 840 -16.96 -22.69 28.69
CA PHE A 840 -16.23 -22.25 29.89
C PHE A 840 -16.55 -20.79 30.26
N GLY A 841 -16.90 -19.96 29.26
CA GLY A 841 -17.57 -18.68 29.42
C GLY A 841 -16.88 -17.47 28.78
N VAL A 842 -15.83 -17.66 27.98
CA VAL A 842 -15.07 -16.56 27.36
C VAL A 842 -15.95 -15.73 26.41
N ASP A 843 -15.62 -14.46 26.22
CA ASP A 843 -16.39 -13.51 25.41
C ASP A 843 -15.94 -13.43 23.93
N GLY A 844 -14.93 -14.21 23.54
CA GLY A 844 -14.46 -14.30 22.16
C GLY A 844 -13.00 -14.78 22.06
N PHE A 845 -12.43 -14.69 20.86
CA PHE A 845 -11.04 -15.10 20.58
C PHE A 845 -10.26 -14.08 19.73
N ARG A 846 -8.97 -13.92 20.04
CA ARG A 846 -7.93 -13.53 19.08
C ARG A 846 -7.45 -14.79 18.40
N VAL A 847 -7.48 -14.84 17.07
CA VAL A 847 -7.10 -16.02 16.29
C VAL A 847 -5.71 -15.76 15.72
N ASP A 848 -4.73 -16.53 16.20
CA ASP A 848 -3.31 -16.44 15.87
C ASP A 848 -2.95 -17.13 14.56
N ALA A 849 -1.82 -16.71 13.97
CA ALA A 849 -1.15 -17.37 12.86
C ALA A 849 -2.07 -17.74 11.67
N VAL A 850 -3.21 -17.05 11.51
CA VAL A 850 -4.25 -17.46 10.55
C VAL A 850 -3.80 -17.54 9.10
N PRO A 851 -2.82 -16.75 8.60
CA PRO A 851 -2.39 -16.90 7.21
C PRO A 851 -1.90 -18.32 6.90
N HIS A 852 -1.26 -19.00 7.87
CA HIS A 852 -0.50 -20.23 7.64
C HIS A 852 -1.36 -21.51 7.77
N LEU A 853 -2.69 -21.36 7.95
CA LEU A 853 -3.64 -22.45 8.25
C LEU A 853 -3.77 -23.56 7.21
N PHE A 854 -3.27 -23.35 5.99
CA PHE A 854 -3.25 -24.35 4.93
C PHE A 854 -1.97 -24.22 4.12
N GLU A 855 -1.43 -25.36 3.74
CA GLU A 855 -0.29 -25.51 2.86
C GLU A 855 -0.71 -26.16 1.53
N ASP A 856 0.12 -26.00 0.49
CA ASP A 856 -0.11 -26.58 -0.82
C ASP A 856 -0.19 -28.12 -0.77
N PRO A 857 -1.32 -28.74 -1.19
CA PRO A 857 -1.46 -30.20 -1.20
C PRO A 857 -0.56 -30.90 -2.23
N GLU A 858 0.05 -30.17 -3.17
CA GLU A 858 1.07 -30.71 -4.09
C GLU A 858 2.48 -30.68 -3.48
N LEU A 859 2.68 -30.04 -2.32
CA LEU A 859 3.94 -29.86 -1.59
C LEU A 859 5.08 -29.29 -2.47
N ARG A 860 4.78 -28.37 -3.38
CA ARG A 860 5.76 -27.74 -4.28
C ARG A 860 6.80 -26.95 -3.49
N ASP A 861 8.02 -26.81 -4.03
CA ASP A 861 8.98 -25.81 -3.53
C ASP A 861 8.35 -24.42 -3.63
N GLU A 862 8.45 -23.60 -2.56
CA GLU A 862 8.12 -22.17 -2.67
C GLU A 862 9.01 -21.56 -3.76
N PRO A 863 8.44 -20.84 -4.76
CA PRO A 863 9.21 -19.87 -5.52
C PRO A 863 9.62 -18.77 -4.55
N LEU A 864 10.65 -18.02 -4.84
CA LEU A 864 11.39 -17.47 -3.72
C LEU A 864 11.04 -16.01 -3.35
N ILE A 865 10.19 -15.28 -4.11
CA ILE A 865 10.04 -13.78 -4.27
C ILE A 865 10.52 -13.12 -5.74
N ASP A 866 11.62 -12.63 -6.54
CA ASP A 866 13.17 -12.34 -6.87
C ASP A 866 14.14 -11.10 -6.44
N GLY A 867 15.49 -11.34 -6.32
CA GLY A 867 16.71 -10.47 -6.02
C GLY A 867 17.93 -10.82 -5.03
N CYS A 868 18.33 -12.06 -4.59
CA CYS A 868 19.28 -12.59 -3.49
C CYS A 868 20.37 -13.48 -4.16
N THR A 869 20.79 -14.56 -3.47
CA THR A 869 20.92 -15.93 -3.99
C THR A 869 20.39 -17.06 -3.07
N ASP A 870 19.64 -16.78 -1.99
CA ASP A 870 19.66 -17.61 -0.76
C ASP A 870 18.33 -18.27 -0.34
N ALA A 871 18.03 -19.43 -0.92
CA ALA A 871 16.92 -20.32 -0.55
C ALA A 871 17.03 -20.97 0.86
N THR A 872 17.86 -20.43 1.76
CA THR A 872 17.97 -20.88 3.17
C THR A 872 17.60 -19.79 4.19
N ASN A 873 17.29 -18.58 3.72
CA ASN A 873 16.79 -17.45 4.50
C ASN A 873 15.26 -17.33 4.30
N LYS A 874 14.42 -17.27 5.36
CA LYS A 874 12.96 -17.44 5.20
C LYS A 874 12.34 -16.43 4.25
N ASN A 875 12.47 -15.14 4.53
CA ASN A 875 11.82 -14.08 3.75
C ASN A 875 12.48 -13.87 2.36
N CYS A 876 13.46 -14.73 2.02
CA CYS A 876 13.93 -15.03 0.68
C CYS A 876 13.18 -16.27 0.12
N LEU A 877 11.88 -16.42 0.46
CA LEU A 877 10.88 -17.31 -0.14
C LEU A 877 9.54 -16.56 -0.32
N ASP A 878 8.79 -16.76 -1.43
CA ASP A 878 7.39 -16.31 -1.53
C ASP A 878 6.54 -17.34 -0.84
N HIS A 879 5.76 -16.93 0.13
CA HIS A 879 4.97 -17.86 0.93
C HIS A 879 3.64 -18.18 0.24
N ILE A 880 3.63 -18.37 -1.07
CA ILE A 880 2.41 -18.59 -1.86
C ILE A 880 1.81 -19.98 -1.67
N TYR A 881 2.60 -20.95 -1.20
CA TYR A 881 2.17 -22.31 -0.90
C TYR A 881 2.04 -22.57 0.60
N THR A 882 2.42 -21.61 1.46
CA THR A 882 2.35 -21.72 2.93
C THR A 882 1.63 -20.56 3.64
N LYS A 883 1.19 -19.51 2.91
CA LYS A 883 0.62 -18.29 3.54
C LYS A 883 -0.53 -17.61 2.76
N GLY A 884 -1.70 -17.65 3.38
CA GLY A 884 -2.91 -16.93 2.97
C GLY A 884 -3.61 -17.56 1.78
N LEU A 885 -3.60 -18.90 1.70
CA LEU A 885 -4.34 -19.68 0.71
C LEU A 885 -5.87 -19.47 0.83
N PRO A 886 -6.66 -19.63 -0.24
CA PRO A 886 -8.11 -19.40 -0.23
C PRO A 886 -8.86 -20.17 0.87
N GLU A 887 -8.43 -21.40 1.17
CA GLU A 887 -9.00 -22.27 2.20
C GLU A 887 -8.90 -21.69 3.63
N THR A 888 -7.89 -20.87 3.91
CA THR A 888 -7.71 -20.17 5.19
C THR A 888 -8.93 -19.32 5.53
N TYR A 889 -9.41 -18.50 4.58
CA TYR A 889 -10.53 -17.60 4.82
C TYR A 889 -11.83 -18.39 5.00
N ASP A 890 -12.03 -19.46 4.23
CA ASP A 890 -13.17 -20.37 4.37
C ASP A 890 -13.17 -21.12 5.72
N LEU A 891 -12.02 -21.40 6.31
CA LEU A 891 -11.91 -21.93 7.67
C LEU A 891 -12.21 -20.86 8.73
N ILE A 892 -11.76 -19.62 8.54
CA ILE A 892 -12.14 -18.49 9.41
C ILE A 892 -13.65 -18.22 9.37
N TYR A 893 -14.31 -18.30 8.21
CA TYR A 893 -15.77 -18.23 8.10
C TYR A 893 -16.45 -19.36 8.89
N GLN A 894 -15.91 -20.58 8.80
CA GLN A 894 -16.42 -21.73 9.57
C GLN A 894 -16.17 -21.64 11.08
N PHE A 895 -15.11 -20.97 11.53
CA PHE A 895 -14.92 -20.63 12.94
C PHE A 895 -15.87 -19.51 13.37
N ARG A 896 -16.11 -18.50 12.51
CA ARG A 896 -17.08 -17.42 12.76
C ARG A 896 -18.48 -17.96 12.99
N ASP A 897 -18.91 -18.91 12.16
CA ASP A 897 -20.16 -19.66 12.30
C ASP A 897 -20.29 -20.32 13.68
N VAL A 898 -19.23 -20.89 14.25
CA VAL A 898 -19.29 -21.49 15.60
C VAL A 898 -19.61 -20.43 16.66
N LEU A 899 -19.01 -19.24 16.56
CA LEU A 899 -19.24 -18.15 17.51
C LEU A 899 -20.64 -17.51 17.34
N ASP A 900 -21.13 -17.37 16.10
CA ASP A 900 -22.51 -16.89 15.86
C ASP A 900 -23.54 -17.89 16.36
N ASN A 901 -23.42 -19.17 15.99
CA ASN A 901 -24.32 -20.23 16.45
C ASN A 901 -24.31 -20.34 17.98
N PHE A 902 -23.15 -20.18 18.66
CA PHE A 902 -23.08 -20.15 20.12
C PHE A 902 -23.79 -18.91 20.69
N THR A 903 -23.58 -17.74 20.10
CA THR A 903 -24.18 -16.47 20.54
C THR A 903 -25.71 -16.55 20.47
N GLU A 904 -26.26 -16.98 19.32
CA GLU A 904 -27.70 -17.14 19.13
C GLU A 904 -28.29 -18.22 20.05
N THR A 905 -27.67 -19.41 20.09
CA THR A 905 -28.21 -20.57 20.84
C THR A 905 -28.28 -20.30 22.34
N ASN A 906 -27.28 -19.61 22.89
CA ASN A 906 -27.22 -19.32 24.34
C ASN A 906 -27.86 -17.97 24.70
N ASN A 907 -28.23 -17.14 23.72
CA ASN A 907 -28.75 -15.78 23.92
C ASN A 907 -27.81 -14.96 24.84
N VAL A 908 -26.53 -14.89 24.45
CA VAL A 908 -25.48 -14.10 25.13
C VAL A 908 -25.09 -12.88 24.29
N ASP A 909 -24.30 -11.97 24.86
CA ASP A 909 -23.67 -10.91 24.08
C ASP A 909 -22.67 -11.52 23.08
N THR A 910 -22.55 -10.90 21.90
CA THR A 910 -21.74 -11.34 20.76
C THR A 910 -20.37 -11.87 21.17
N ARG A 911 -20.07 -13.09 20.70
CA ARG A 911 -18.76 -13.72 20.85
C ARG A 911 -17.82 -13.22 19.76
N VAL A 912 -16.98 -12.25 20.12
CA VAL A 912 -16.11 -11.54 19.18
C VAL A 912 -15.02 -12.47 18.63
N MET A 913 -14.62 -12.21 17.40
CA MET A 913 -13.53 -12.88 16.70
C MET A 913 -12.70 -11.80 16.07
N MET A 914 -11.45 -11.71 16.48
CA MET A 914 -10.43 -10.87 15.87
C MET A 914 -9.35 -11.77 15.29
N THR A 915 -9.04 -11.64 14.00
CA THR A 915 -7.99 -12.42 13.34
C THR A 915 -6.69 -11.63 13.32
N GLU A 916 -5.57 -12.31 13.56
CA GLU A 916 -4.25 -11.71 13.46
C GLU A 916 -3.50 -12.23 12.23
N ALA A 917 -3.38 -11.37 11.24
CA ALA A 917 -2.81 -11.67 9.94
C ALA A 917 -1.81 -10.59 9.55
N TYR A 918 -0.51 -10.90 9.65
CA TYR A 918 0.56 -10.12 9.02
C TYR A 918 0.59 -10.41 7.53
N ASP A 919 -0.45 -9.92 6.86
CA ASP A 919 -0.81 -10.14 5.47
C ASP A 919 -0.93 -8.79 4.74
N SER A 920 -1.03 -8.85 3.41
CA SER A 920 -1.39 -7.69 2.59
C SER A 920 -2.78 -7.17 2.99
N ILE A 921 -3.09 -5.89 2.76
CA ILE A 921 -4.43 -5.32 3.04
C ILE A 921 -5.56 -6.11 2.34
N GLU A 922 -5.31 -6.66 1.16
CA GLU A 922 -6.30 -7.38 0.34
C GLU A 922 -6.59 -8.76 0.94
N LYS A 923 -5.55 -9.52 1.29
CA LYS A 923 -5.64 -10.72 2.15
C LYS A 923 -6.34 -10.38 3.47
N GLN A 924 -5.96 -9.26 4.12
CA GLN A 924 -6.58 -8.78 5.35
C GLN A 924 -8.08 -8.50 5.19
N MET A 925 -8.52 -7.90 4.08
CA MET A 925 -9.93 -7.57 3.85
C MET A 925 -10.81 -8.81 3.71
N LEU A 926 -10.27 -9.96 3.29
CA LEU A 926 -11.02 -11.20 3.22
C LEU A 926 -11.42 -11.76 4.58
N TYR A 927 -10.60 -11.62 5.63
CA TYR A 927 -10.92 -12.18 6.92
C TYR A 927 -12.23 -11.64 7.49
N TYR A 928 -12.73 -10.48 7.02
CA TYR A 928 -14.06 -9.97 7.35
C TYR A 928 -15.23 -10.76 6.73
N GLY A 929 -15.04 -11.41 5.57
CA GLY A 929 -16.08 -12.10 4.82
C GLY A 929 -15.99 -11.87 3.31
N ASN A 930 -16.67 -12.72 2.53
CA ASN A 930 -16.58 -12.69 1.07
C ASN A 930 -17.10 -11.39 0.42
N VAL A 931 -16.57 -11.11 -0.79
CA VAL A 931 -16.81 -9.88 -1.57
C VAL A 931 -18.28 -9.67 -1.93
N GLU A 932 -19.05 -10.75 -2.13
CA GLU A 932 -20.50 -10.69 -2.38
C GLU A 932 -21.32 -10.24 -1.16
N GLY A 933 -20.76 -10.28 0.05
CA GLY A 933 -21.49 -10.00 1.28
C GLY A 933 -22.43 -11.12 1.72
N THR A 934 -22.25 -12.34 1.20
CA THR A 934 -23.12 -13.51 1.47
C THR A 934 -22.63 -14.37 2.65
N THR A 935 -21.36 -14.22 3.06
CA THR A 935 -20.73 -14.93 4.19
C THR A 935 -20.08 -13.93 5.16
N ASN A 936 -19.98 -14.28 6.44
CA ASN A 936 -19.28 -13.50 7.47
C ASN A 936 -17.98 -14.20 7.88
N GLY A 937 -16.90 -13.43 8.01
CA GLY A 937 -15.69 -13.81 8.74
C GLY A 937 -15.57 -13.03 10.04
N ALA A 938 -14.34 -12.82 10.51
CA ALA A 938 -13.98 -12.07 11.70
C ALA A 938 -14.71 -10.71 11.81
N HIS A 939 -14.94 -10.29 13.04
CA HIS A 939 -15.59 -9.00 13.32
C HIS A 939 -14.67 -7.83 12.93
N PHE A 940 -13.37 -8.02 13.14
CA PHE A 940 -12.28 -7.29 12.52
C PHE A 940 -11.06 -8.20 12.35
N THR A 941 -10.25 -7.97 11.34
CA THR A 941 -8.84 -8.39 11.37
C THR A 941 -8.00 -7.25 11.94
N PHE A 942 -6.87 -7.51 12.57
CA PHE A 942 -6.10 -6.44 13.19
C PHE A 942 -5.46 -5.50 12.17
N ASN A 943 -5.95 -4.25 12.13
CA ASN A 943 -5.26 -3.12 11.52
C ASN A 943 -3.85 -2.90 12.08
N PHE A 944 -2.85 -3.51 11.44
CA PHE A 944 -1.44 -3.30 11.73
C PHE A 944 -0.78 -2.21 10.87
N VAL A 945 -1.54 -1.41 10.12
CA VAL A 945 -0.95 -0.35 9.29
C VAL A 945 -0.20 0.69 10.15
N PHE A 946 -0.64 0.97 11.38
CA PHE A 946 0.11 1.80 12.34
C PHE A 946 1.33 1.09 12.98
N ILE A 947 1.40 -0.25 12.94
CA ILE A 947 2.59 -1.00 13.38
C ILE A 947 3.62 -1.03 12.26
N SER A 948 3.20 -1.40 11.05
CA SER A 948 4.05 -1.51 9.87
C SER A 948 4.56 -0.15 9.37
N ASN A 949 3.68 0.86 9.26
CA ASN A 949 3.99 2.10 8.54
C ASN A 949 4.49 3.24 9.44
N LEU A 950 4.30 3.19 10.76
CA LEU A 950 4.81 4.23 11.67
C LEU A 950 6.15 3.80 12.29
N GLN A 951 7.13 4.70 12.23
CA GLN A 951 8.48 4.53 12.80
C GLN A 951 8.92 5.82 13.53
N ARG A 952 10.17 5.88 14.02
CA ARG A 952 10.58 6.96 14.92
C ARG A 952 10.80 8.26 14.16
N GLY A 953 10.07 9.30 14.57
CA GLY A 953 10.03 10.57 13.83
C GLY A 953 9.01 10.57 12.69
N PHE A 954 8.01 9.68 12.76
CA PHE A 954 6.83 9.74 11.90
C PHE A 954 6.28 11.18 11.80
N GLN A 955 5.77 11.51 10.63
CA GLN A 955 5.11 12.78 10.32
C GLN A 955 3.59 12.64 10.40
N VAL A 956 2.89 13.76 10.37
CA VAL A 956 1.41 13.79 10.30
C VAL A 956 0.92 13.06 9.03
N GLU A 957 1.67 13.16 7.93
CA GLU A 957 1.65 12.35 6.72
C GLU A 957 1.41 10.86 7.02
N ASP A 958 2.34 10.17 7.68
CA ASP A 958 2.30 8.70 7.86
C ASP A 958 1.06 8.26 8.65
N ILE A 959 0.67 9.04 9.67
CA ILE A 959 -0.59 8.85 10.40
C ILE A 959 -1.78 8.96 9.44
N VAL A 960 -1.82 10.03 8.65
CA VAL A 960 -2.95 10.36 7.79
C VAL A 960 -3.10 9.34 6.66
N ASP A 961 -2.00 8.84 6.13
CA ASP A 961 -2.01 7.87 5.05
C ASP A 961 -2.23 6.43 5.57
N ALA A 962 -1.78 6.08 6.78
CA ALA A 962 -2.22 4.86 7.46
C ALA A 962 -3.72 4.86 7.78
N ILE A 963 -4.31 6.01 8.13
CA ILE A 963 -5.76 6.18 8.33
C ILE A 963 -6.53 5.96 7.03
N LYS A 964 -6.09 6.56 5.92
CA LYS A 964 -6.70 6.37 4.59
C LYS A 964 -6.56 4.93 4.12
N THR A 965 -5.36 4.35 4.22
CA THR A 965 -5.11 2.96 3.85
C THR A 965 -6.11 2.04 4.53
N TRP A 966 -6.44 2.23 5.81
CA TRP A 966 -7.50 1.41 6.43
C TRP A 966 -8.92 1.78 5.98
N LEU A 967 -9.27 3.07 5.92
CA LEU A 967 -10.66 3.53 5.68
C LEU A 967 -11.10 3.44 4.21
N SER A 968 -10.20 3.64 3.24
CA SER A 968 -10.41 3.26 1.84
C SER A 968 -10.65 1.76 1.69
N ASN A 969 -10.00 0.93 2.53
CA ASN A 969 -10.00 -0.51 2.37
C ASN A 969 -11.23 -1.22 2.92
N ILE A 970 -11.55 -0.97 4.19
CA ILE A 970 -12.56 -1.74 4.92
C ILE A 970 -13.92 -1.79 4.20
N PRO A 971 -14.52 -2.98 3.98
CA PRO A 971 -15.82 -3.05 3.32
C PRO A 971 -16.91 -2.40 4.18
N THR A 972 -17.78 -1.61 3.55
CA THR A 972 -18.69 -0.63 4.21
C THR A 972 -19.73 -1.21 5.19
N ARG A 973 -19.78 -2.53 5.38
CA ARG A 973 -20.62 -3.22 6.37
C ARG A 973 -19.93 -3.54 7.70
N PHE A 974 -18.61 -3.36 7.78
CA PHE A 974 -17.78 -3.76 8.92
C PHE A 974 -17.39 -2.57 9.82
N THR A 975 -16.51 -2.80 10.78
CA THR A 975 -16.10 -1.79 11.77
C THR A 975 -14.59 -1.81 11.89
N SER A 976 -13.97 -0.64 11.67
CA SER A 976 -12.53 -0.45 11.73
C SER A 976 -11.99 -0.71 13.14
N ASN A 977 -10.73 -1.15 13.23
CA ASN A 977 -9.94 -1.12 14.45
C ASN A 977 -8.65 -0.33 14.23
N TRP A 978 -7.95 -0.02 15.32
CA TRP A 978 -6.68 0.71 15.30
C TRP A 978 -5.74 0.13 16.36
N VAL A 979 -4.55 -0.31 15.96
CA VAL A 979 -3.53 -0.91 16.85
C VAL A 979 -2.26 -0.07 16.77
N LEU A 980 -1.73 0.43 17.89
CA LEU A 980 -0.47 1.18 17.88
C LEU A 980 0.76 0.27 18.04
N GLY A 981 0.63 -0.80 18.82
CA GLY A 981 1.67 -1.80 19.08
C GLY A 981 1.08 -3.10 19.65
N ASN A 982 1.93 -4.10 19.80
CA ASN A 982 1.60 -5.43 20.33
C ASN A 982 2.86 -6.10 20.92
N HIS A 983 2.76 -7.38 21.27
CA HIS A 983 3.81 -8.22 21.85
C HIS A 983 4.89 -8.76 20.88
N ASP A 984 4.84 -8.43 19.59
CA ASP A 984 5.80 -8.88 18.57
C ASP A 984 6.49 -7.71 17.85
N ASN A 985 6.30 -6.48 18.35
CA ASN A 985 6.91 -5.27 17.79
C ASN A 985 7.37 -4.32 18.91
N HIS A 986 8.53 -3.70 18.70
CA HIS A 986 9.06 -2.60 19.50
C HIS A 986 7.97 -1.61 19.95
N ARG A 987 7.95 -1.34 21.26
CA ARG A 987 6.88 -0.58 21.94
C ARG A 987 6.73 0.82 21.37
N VAL A 988 5.49 1.31 21.33
CA VAL A 988 5.11 2.64 20.83
C VAL A 988 6.02 3.75 21.33
N ALA A 989 6.41 3.75 22.61
CA ALA A 989 7.27 4.80 23.17
C ALA A 989 8.74 4.73 22.67
N THR A 990 9.27 3.55 22.35
CA THR A 990 10.58 3.42 21.67
C THR A 990 10.44 3.73 20.18
N ARG A 991 9.52 3.02 19.51
CA ARG A 991 9.37 3.00 18.05
C ARG A 991 8.84 4.32 17.51
N LEU A 992 7.91 4.99 18.20
CA LEU A 992 7.26 6.23 17.73
C LEU A 992 7.65 7.48 18.53
N GLY A 993 8.42 7.29 19.61
CA GLY A 993 8.81 8.35 20.55
C GLY A 993 7.81 8.51 21.69
N LYS A 994 8.31 8.47 22.94
CA LYS A 994 7.47 8.54 24.16
C LYS A 994 6.67 9.83 24.25
N GLU A 995 7.24 10.91 23.75
CA GLU A 995 6.63 12.22 23.53
C GLU A 995 5.31 12.14 22.75
N ASN A 996 5.22 11.25 21.76
CA ASN A 996 4.06 11.11 20.87
C ASN A 996 2.98 10.14 21.38
N VAL A 997 3.27 9.33 22.42
CA VAL A 997 2.35 8.30 22.96
C VAL A 997 0.98 8.88 23.31
N ASP A 998 0.95 10.10 23.85
CA ASP A 998 -0.28 10.78 24.19
C ASP A 998 -1.14 11.05 22.96
N GLY A 999 -0.61 11.79 21.98
CA GLY A 999 -1.35 12.15 20.78
C GLY A 999 -1.78 10.94 19.94
N LEU A 1000 -0.99 9.87 19.92
CA LEU A 1000 -1.32 8.59 19.28
C LEU A 1000 -2.47 7.86 20.01
N ASN A 1001 -2.50 7.86 21.34
CA ASN A 1001 -3.65 7.37 22.11
C ASN A 1001 -4.88 8.26 21.92
N MET A 1002 -4.70 9.59 21.83
CA MET A 1002 -5.79 10.53 21.54
C MET A 1002 -6.37 10.32 20.13
N LEU A 1003 -5.51 9.94 19.18
CA LEU A 1003 -5.85 9.61 17.80
C LEU A 1003 -6.70 8.34 17.70
N THR A 1004 -6.21 7.22 18.21
CA THR A 1004 -6.98 5.96 18.22
C THR A 1004 -8.27 6.09 19.03
N ALA A 1005 -8.29 6.96 20.05
CA ALA A 1005 -9.50 7.26 20.81
C ALA A 1005 -10.56 8.04 20.00
N ILE A 1006 -10.17 9.02 19.17
CA ILE A 1006 -11.12 9.79 18.36
C ILE A 1006 -11.52 9.11 17.03
N LEU A 1007 -10.68 8.19 16.54
CA LEU A 1007 -10.94 7.41 15.32
C LEU A 1007 -12.14 6.44 15.45
N PRO A 1008 -12.71 5.98 14.31
CA PRO A 1008 -13.97 5.26 14.26
C PRO A 1008 -13.78 3.78 14.62
N GLY A 1009 -14.78 3.19 15.26
CA GLY A 1009 -14.75 1.77 15.59
C GLY A 1009 -13.89 1.45 16.83
N VAL A 1010 -13.17 0.34 16.75
CA VAL A 1010 -12.43 -0.33 17.82
C VAL A 1010 -11.09 0.34 18.10
N MET A 1011 -10.71 0.47 19.37
CA MET A 1011 -9.36 0.84 19.79
C MET A 1011 -8.66 -0.39 20.37
N VAL A 1012 -7.38 -0.58 20.05
CA VAL A 1012 -6.54 -1.66 20.58
C VAL A 1012 -5.31 -1.05 21.25
N THR A 1013 -4.93 -1.58 22.40
CA THR A 1013 -3.80 -1.11 23.23
C THR A 1013 -3.02 -2.31 23.78
N TYR A 1014 -1.69 -2.26 23.72
CA TYR A 1014 -0.79 -3.25 24.32
C TYR A 1014 -0.33 -2.84 25.73
N ASN A 1015 -0.15 -3.80 26.64
CA ASN A 1015 0.12 -3.49 28.04
C ASN A 1015 1.40 -2.65 28.23
N GLY A 1016 1.24 -1.44 28.75
CA GLY A 1016 2.30 -0.46 28.97
C GLY A 1016 2.21 0.78 28.07
N GLU A 1017 1.45 0.73 26.97
CA GLU A 1017 1.19 1.90 26.11
C GLU A 1017 0.43 3.01 26.86
N GLU A 1018 -0.44 2.64 27.81
CA GLU A 1018 -1.22 3.58 28.62
C GLU A 1018 -0.39 4.34 29.66
N ILE A 1019 0.87 3.92 29.88
CA ILE A 1019 1.85 4.63 30.73
C ILE A 1019 3.10 5.08 29.95
N GLY A 1020 3.16 4.85 28.63
CA GLY A 1020 4.31 5.18 27.80
C GLY A 1020 5.56 4.32 28.07
N MET A 1021 5.40 3.01 28.33
CA MET A 1021 6.53 2.08 28.44
C MET A 1021 7.35 2.04 27.15
N GLU A 1022 8.62 2.44 27.26
CA GLU A 1022 9.68 2.10 26.30
C GLU A 1022 10.12 0.63 26.48
N ASP A 1023 10.79 0.10 25.47
CA ASP A 1023 11.43 -1.22 25.47
C ASP A 1023 12.43 -1.38 26.62
N GLY A 1024 12.51 -2.60 27.17
CA GLY A 1024 13.43 -2.94 28.24
C GLY A 1024 14.77 -3.49 27.75
N GLU A 1025 15.80 -3.35 28.58
CA GLU A 1025 17.18 -3.69 28.21
C GLU A 1025 17.49 -5.20 28.37
N VAL A 1026 17.34 -5.97 27.30
CA VAL A 1026 17.64 -7.42 27.22
C VAL A 1026 18.98 -7.67 26.52
N THR A 1027 19.69 -8.75 26.86
CA THR A 1027 20.88 -9.24 26.14
C THR A 1027 20.65 -10.66 25.64
N CYS A 1028 21.38 -11.13 24.62
CA CYS A 1028 21.17 -12.48 24.07
C CYS A 1028 21.30 -13.60 25.12
N GLU A 1029 22.24 -13.48 26.09
CA GLU A 1029 22.37 -14.44 27.20
C GLU A 1029 21.23 -14.39 28.25
N GLN A 1030 20.32 -13.41 28.12
CA GLN A 1030 19.08 -13.26 28.89
C GLN A 1030 17.83 -13.43 28.02
N GLY A 1031 18.00 -13.64 26.71
CA GLY A 1031 16.90 -13.77 25.76
C GLY A 1031 16.22 -15.13 25.84
N HIS A 1032 14.95 -15.14 25.45
CA HIS A 1032 14.09 -16.32 25.47
C HIS A 1032 13.37 -16.57 24.14
N ASP A 1033 13.34 -15.59 23.23
CA ASP A 1033 12.68 -15.73 21.93
C ASP A 1033 13.34 -16.79 21.01
N PRO A 1034 12.64 -17.88 20.64
CA PRO A 1034 13.17 -18.93 19.76
C PRO A 1034 13.52 -18.45 18.34
N GLN A 1035 13.00 -17.29 17.91
CA GLN A 1035 13.31 -16.64 16.63
C GLN A 1035 14.73 -16.05 16.61
N ALA A 1036 15.24 -15.62 17.76
CA ALA A 1036 16.44 -14.79 17.87
C ALA A 1036 17.62 -15.47 18.58
N ILE A 1037 17.39 -16.26 19.64
CA ILE A 1037 18.46 -16.87 20.46
C ILE A 1037 19.32 -17.89 19.70
N LYS A 1038 18.95 -18.24 18.46
CA LYS A 1038 19.72 -19.08 17.54
C LYS A 1038 20.97 -18.36 16.99
N ASP A 1039 20.93 -17.04 16.85
CA ASP A 1039 22.08 -16.22 16.43
C ASP A 1039 22.15 -14.89 17.20
N CYS A 1040 23.03 -14.82 18.21
CA CYS A 1040 23.26 -13.60 18.98
C CYS A 1040 23.84 -12.42 18.16
N SER A 1041 24.23 -12.60 16.89
CA SER A 1041 24.67 -11.50 16.03
C SER A 1041 23.52 -10.69 15.41
N THR A 1042 22.29 -11.23 15.42
CA THR A 1042 21.07 -10.55 14.97
C THR A 1042 20.02 -10.35 16.07
N PHE A 1043 20.33 -10.71 17.32
CA PHE A 1043 19.38 -10.67 18.45
C PHE A 1043 18.68 -9.30 18.61
N ASP A 1044 19.43 -8.21 18.58
CA ASP A 1044 18.95 -6.81 18.67
C ASP A 1044 18.03 -6.37 17.51
N GLN A 1045 17.82 -7.24 16.51
CA GLN A 1045 17.02 -6.99 15.30
C GLN A 1045 15.90 -8.04 15.10
N THR A 1046 15.88 -9.10 15.91
CA THR A 1046 15.03 -10.29 15.69
C THR A 1046 14.36 -10.83 16.94
N SER A 1047 14.74 -10.36 18.14
CA SER A 1047 14.10 -10.77 19.39
C SER A 1047 12.92 -9.87 19.73
N ARG A 1048 11.79 -10.49 20.04
CA ARG A 1048 10.57 -9.87 20.57
C ARG A 1048 10.65 -9.68 22.10
N ASP A 1049 11.77 -10.08 22.74
CA ASP A 1049 11.95 -9.99 24.20
C ASP A 1049 11.89 -8.54 24.72
N PHE A 1050 12.25 -7.54 23.91
CA PHE A 1050 12.38 -6.14 24.35
C PHE A 1050 11.04 -5.51 24.74
N GLU A 1051 10.02 -5.72 23.91
CA GLU A 1051 8.63 -5.33 24.10
C GLU A 1051 7.89 -6.28 25.06
N ARG A 1052 8.34 -7.53 25.17
CA ARG A 1052 7.84 -8.52 26.14
C ARG A 1052 8.41 -8.35 27.56
N THR A 1053 9.25 -7.35 27.83
CA THR A 1053 9.77 -7.07 29.19
C THR A 1053 8.67 -6.70 30.22
N PRO A 1054 8.91 -6.90 31.55
CA PRO A 1054 7.83 -6.82 32.54
C PRO A 1054 7.25 -5.42 32.79
N PHE A 1055 5.95 -5.39 33.11
CA PHE A 1055 5.17 -4.18 33.33
C PHE A 1055 5.65 -3.38 34.56
N GLN A 1056 5.69 -2.06 34.41
CA GLN A 1056 6.34 -1.16 35.35
C GLN A 1056 5.30 -0.59 36.34
N TRP A 1057 5.04 -1.31 37.44
CA TRP A 1057 3.97 -0.98 38.40
C TRP A 1057 4.34 0.14 39.37
N ASP A 1058 5.50 0.07 40.01
CA ASP A 1058 5.98 1.07 40.97
C ASP A 1058 7.51 1.16 40.97
N GLY A 1059 8.07 2.22 41.58
CA GLY A 1059 9.52 2.45 41.63
C GLY A 1059 10.30 1.57 42.62
N SER A 1060 9.81 0.39 43.01
CA SER A 1060 10.51 -0.55 43.89
C SER A 1060 11.42 -1.53 43.13
N THR A 1061 11.83 -2.63 43.79
CA THR A 1061 12.70 -3.64 43.15
C THR A 1061 11.91 -4.39 42.08
N ASN A 1062 12.53 -4.64 40.93
CA ASN A 1062 11.87 -5.23 39.75
C ASN A 1062 10.57 -4.49 39.35
N ALA A 1063 10.52 -3.16 39.50
CA ALA A 1063 9.36 -2.31 39.23
C ALA A 1063 8.05 -2.72 39.92
N GLY A 1064 8.10 -3.47 41.03
CA GLY A 1064 6.92 -4.03 41.68
C GLY A 1064 6.23 -5.16 40.89
N PHE A 1065 6.84 -5.68 39.81
CA PHE A 1065 6.36 -6.84 39.06
C PHE A 1065 6.58 -8.16 39.82
N THR A 1066 7.77 -8.37 40.42
CA THR A 1066 8.11 -9.58 41.20
C THR A 1066 9.02 -9.29 42.39
N ASN A 1067 8.92 -10.09 43.45
CA ASN A 1067 9.89 -10.12 44.55
C ASN A 1067 11.07 -11.10 44.30
N GLY A 1068 11.01 -11.89 43.23
CA GLY A 1068 12.00 -12.88 42.82
C GLY A 1068 13.07 -12.32 41.88
N THR A 1069 13.49 -13.15 40.92
CA THR A 1069 14.30 -12.74 39.77
C THR A 1069 13.40 -12.82 38.54
N PRO A 1070 13.06 -11.70 37.87
CA PRO A 1070 12.13 -11.72 36.76
C PRO A 1070 12.70 -12.52 35.57
N TRP A 1071 11.83 -13.21 34.82
CA TRP A 1071 12.24 -14.06 33.69
C TRP A 1071 12.98 -13.25 32.61
N LEU A 1072 12.46 -12.08 32.24
CA LEU A 1072 13.16 -11.06 31.46
C LEU A 1072 13.60 -9.87 32.35
N PRO A 1073 14.68 -9.15 31.98
CA PRO A 1073 15.08 -7.92 32.67
C PRO A 1073 13.97 -6.88 32.73
N VAL A 1074 13.82 -6.25 33.90
CA VAL A 1074 12.95 -5.08 34.09
C VAL A 1074 13.72 -3.82 33.69
N SER A 1075 13.08 -2.93 32.93
CA SER A 1075 13.77 -1.75 32.39
C SER A 1075 14.38 -0.85 33.46
N THR A 1076 15.58 -0.30 33.18
CA THR A 1076 16.26 0.62 34.10
C THR A 1076 15.49 1.92 34.34
N LYS A 1077 14.60 2.29 33.41
CA LYS A 1077 13.73 3.48 33.46
C LYS A 1077 12.56 3.36 34.44
N SER A 1078 12.25 2.15 34.91
CA SER A 1078 11.07 1.85 35.72
C SER A 1078 10.96 2.60 37.06
N VAL A 1079 12.06 3.14 37.59
CA VAL A 1079 12.04 4.01 38.77
C VAL A 1079 11.38 5.37 38.48
N GLU A 1080 11.39 5.82 37.22
CA GLU A 1080 10.83 7.09 36.74
C GLU A 1080 9.51 6.87 35.98
N VAL A 1081 9.44 5.86 35.10
CA VAL A 1081 8.25 5.49 34.34
C VAL A 1081 7.59 4.28 35.02
N ASN A 1082 6.55 4.52 35.81
CA ASN A 1082 5.73 3.45 36.38
C ASN A 1082 4.31 3.93 36.69
N LEU A 1083 3.36 3.00 36.75
CA LEU A 1083 1.94 3.29 36.99
C LEU A 1083 1.71 4.07 38.29
N ALA A 1084 2.32 3.64 39.41
CA ALA A 1084 2.12 4.27 40.71
C ALA A 1084 2.67 5.71 40.82
N ALA A 1085 3.63 6.09 39.97
CA ALA A 1085 4.07 7.48 39.83
C ALA A 1085 3.10 8.30 38.96
N GLN A 1086 2.49 7.69 37.94
CA GLN A 1086 1.58 8.37 37.02
C GLN A 1086 0.13 8.47 37.51
N ASP A 1087 -0.32 7.54 38.35
CA ASP A 1087 -1.67 7.52 38.94
C ASP A 1087 -1.79 8.49 40.14
N SER A 1088 -1.43 9.75 39.90
CA SER A 1088 -1.52 10.85 40.88
C SER A 1088 -2.69 11.78 40.57
N GLU A 1089 -3.63 11.94 41.51
CA GLU A 1089 -4.86 12.71 41.29
C GLU A 1089 -4.60 14.15 40.82
N GLY A 1090 -4.94 14.46 39.57
CA GLY A 1090 -4.96 15.82 39.02
C GLY A 1090 -3.62 16.33 38.47
N GLU A 1091 -2.57 15.52 38.45
CA GLU A 1091 -1.35 15.79 37.69
C GLU A 1091 -1.52 15.30 36.24
N PRO A 1092 -1.00 16.01 35.22
CA PRO A 1092 -1.14 15.59 33.83
C PRO A 1092 -0.07 14.53 33.49
N THR A 1093 -0.49 13.28 33.28
CA THR A 1093 0.37 12.10 33.04
C THR A 1093 -0.22 11.26 31.91
N HIS A 1094 0.58 10.40 31.26
CA HIS A 1094 0.09 9.53 30.18
C HIS A 1094 -1.10 8.69 30.66
N TYR A 1095 -1.01 8.12 31.87
CA TYR A 1095 -2.11 7.34 32.45
C TYR A 1095 -3.37 8.17 32.77
N ASN A 1096 -3.22 9.38 33.31
CA ASN A 1096 -4.38 10.24 33.58
C ASN A 1096 -5.04 10.72 32.28
N LEU A 1097 -4.26 11.00 31.23
CA LEU A 1097 -4.79 11.23 29.89
C LEU A 1097 -5.58 10.01 29.39
N TYR A 1098 -5.00 8.81 29.45
CA TYR A 1098 -5.63 7.60 28.91
C TYR A 1098 -7.00 7.36 29.58
N LYS A 1099 -7.10 7.54 30.90
CA LYS A 1099 -8.37 7.51 31.63
C LYS A 1099 -9.37 8.58 31.16
N GLU A 1100 -8.93 9.82 30.95
CA GLU A 1100 -9.79 10.87 30.39
C GLU A 1100 -10.25 10.57 28.94
N LEU A 1101 -9.42 9.89 28.14
CA LEU A 1101 -9.76 9.47 26.78
C LEU A 1101 -10.79 8.34 26.74
N MET A 1102 -10.69 7.36 27.63
CA MET A 1102 -11.69 6.30 27.69
C MET A 1102 -13.03 6.82 28.25
N GLU A 1103 -13.01 7.76 29.20
CA GLU A 1103 -14.23 8.46 29.61
C GLU A 1103 -14.81 9.33 28.48
N PHE A 1104 -13.96 9.99 27.67
CA PHE A 1104 -14.39 10.66 26.44
C PHE A 1104 -15.08 9.66 25.47
N ARG A 1105 -14.43 8.53 25.13
CA ARG A 1105 -14.99 7.51 24.22
C ARG A 1105 -16.37 6.99 24.63
N LYS A 1106 -16.62 6.78 25.93
CA LYS A 1106 -17.91 6.28 26.47
C LYS A 1106 -19.12 7.14 26.09
N ASN A 1107 -18.92 8.42 25.74
CA ASN A 1107 -19.99 9.33 25.36
C ASN A 1107 -20.49 9.14 23.90
N PHE A 1108 -19.87 8.27 23.09
CA PHE A 1108 -20.23 8.07 21.69
C PHE A 1108 -20.85 6.69 21.44
N GLN A 1109 -22.15 6.66 21.21
CA GLN A 1109 -22.93 5.44 20.90
C GLN A 1109 -23.77 5.65 19.64
N GLY A 1110 -23.18 5.40 18.47
CA GLY A 1110 -23.82 5.50 17.16
C GLY A 1110 -22.89 5.01 16.05
N ASP A 1111 -23.40 4.83 14.84
CA ASP A 1111 -22.58 4.47 13.68
C ASP A 1111 -21.60 5.60 13.33
N PHE A 1112 -20.33 5.26 13.09
CA PHE A 1112 -19.26 6.23 12.97
C PHE A 1112 -18.96 6.61 11.52
N THR A 1113 -18.85 7.91 11.28
CA THR A 1113 -18.13 8.47 10.14
C THR A 1113 -17.07 9.44 10.64
N VAL A 1114 -15.80 9.23 10.27
CA VAL A 1114 -14.84 10.33 10.20
C VAL A 1114 -15.34 11.28 9.12
N ASP A 1115 -15.28 12.59 9.36
CA ASP A 1115 -15.58 13.54 8.30
C ASP A 1115 -14.35 13.68 7.38
N THR A 1116 -14.25 12.82 6.36
CA THR A 1116 -13.24 12.93 5.31
C THR A 1116 -13.39 14.17 4.43
N SER A 1117 -14.46 14.96 4.60
CA SER A 1117 -14.59 16.30 4.00
C SER A 1117 -14.04 17.45 4.88
N SER A 1118 -13.61 17.14 6.12
CA SER A 1118 -12.77 18.03 6.94
C SER A 1118 -11.29 17.68 6.76
N PRO A 1119 -10.36 18.65 6.83
CA PRO A 1119 -8.94 18.35 6.78
C PRO A 1119 -8.53 17.43 7.93
N ILE A 1120 -7.85 16.32 7.63
CA ILE A 1120 -7.28 15.40 8.64
C ILE A 1120 -6.00 16.01 9.28
N LYS A 1121 -5.68 17.27 8.97
CA LYS A 1121 -4.30 17.71 8.73
C LYS A 1121 -4.25 19.26 8.72
N VAL A 1122 -3.46 19.92 9.60
CA VAL A 1122 -3.46 21.40 9.80
C VAL A 1122 -2.13 22.10 9.48
N ASN A 1123 -0.99 21.60 9.94
CA ASN A 1123 0.35 21.98 9.43
C ASN A 1123 1.32 20.78 9.58
N GLU A 1124 2.51 20.83 8.98
CA GLU A 1124 3.50 19.71 8.93
C GLU A 1124 3.64 18.93 10.25
N THR A 1125 3.51 19.63 11.37
CA THR A 1125 3.54 19.04 12.70
C THR A 1125 2.16 18.85 13.35
N VAL A 1126 1.10 19.59 12.99
CA VAL A 1126 -0.25 19.46 13.58
C VAL A 1126 -1.20 18.63 12.71
N LEU A 1127 -1.50 17.42 13.19
CA LEU A 1127 -2.64 16.57 12.80
C LEU A 1127 -3.97 17.20 13.26
N GLN A 1128 -5.05 17.07 12.49
CA GLN A 1128 -6.41 17.39 12.94
C GLN A 1128 -7.38 16.25 12.62
N VAL A 1129 -7.95 15.53 13.60
CA VAL A 1129 -9.00 14.54 13.29
C VAL A 1129 -10.37 15.04 13.74
N THR A 1130 -11.28 15.22 12.79
CA THR A 1130 -12.65 15.71 13.03
C THR A 1130 -13.64 14.54 13.06
N ARG A 1131 -14.27 14.32 14.22
CA ARG A 1131 -15.35 13.35 14.45
C ARG A 1131 -16.67 14.09 14.67
N ARG A 1132 -17.72 13.75 13.93
CA ARG A 1132 -19.08 14.26 14.17
C ARG A 1132 -19.97 13.13 14.68
N VAL A 1133 -20.80 13.44 15.67
CA VAL A 1133 -21.78 12.51 16.26
C VAL A 1133 -23.07 13.29 16.50
N ASP A 1134 -24.18 12.87 15.88
CA ASP A 1134 -25.47 13.58 15.86
C ASP A 1134 -25.38 15.07 15.46
N ASN A 1135 -25.28 15.97 16.44
CA ASN A 1135 -25.18 17.43 16.24
C ASN A 1135 -23.90 18.01 16.86
N ASP A 1136 -23.05 17.17 17.45
CA ASP A 1136 -21.82 17.54 18.14
C ASP A 1136 -20.61 17.26 17.24
N GLU A 1137 -19.62 18.16 17.28
CA GLU A 1137 -18.36 18.03 16.58
C GLU A 1137 -17.22 18.01 17.57
N PHE A 1138 -16.36 17.00 17.44
CA PHE A 1138 -15.15 16.82 18.23
C PHE A 1138 -13.94 16.87 17.31
N ILE A 1139 -12.91 17.57 17.76
CA ILE A 1139 -11.71 17.82 16.97
C ILE A 1139 -10.51 17.46 17.82
N LEU A 1140 -9.79 16.39 17.46
CA LEU A 1140 -8.43 16.20 17.90
C LEU A 1140 -7.55 17.17 17.13
N LEU A 1141 -6.66 17.84 17.83
CA LEU A 1141 -5.46 18.44 17.27
C LEU A 1141 -4.26 17.81 17.97
N PHE A 1142 -3.28 17.33 17.23
CA PHE A 1142 -2.07 16.71 17.78
C PHE A 1142 -0.86 17.28 17.05
N ASN A 1143 -0.08 18.09 17.76
CA ASN A 1143 1.25 18.50 17.32
C ASN A 1143 2.22 17.34 17.54
N VAL A 1144 2.84 16.79 16.50
CA VAL A 1144 3.74 15.62 16.53
C VAL A 1144 5.23 16.00 16.52
N GLY A 1145 5.54 17.29 16.33
CA GLY A 1145 6.92 17.81 16.30
C GLY A 1145 7.28 18.62 17.56
N ASP A 1146 8.57 19.00 17.68
CA ASP A 1146 9.15 19.60 18.90
C ASP A 1146 8.72 21.05 19.23
N GLU A 1147 8.26 21.82 18.25
CA GLU A 1147 8.09 23.28 18.37
C GLU A 1147 6.63 23.72 18.65
N GLU A 1148 6.45 24.88 19.29
CA GLU A 1148 5.12 25.39 19.64
C GLU A 1148 4.34 25.92 18.41
N GLN A 1149 3.20 25.29 18.12
CA GLN A 1149 2.34 25.58 16.98
C GLN A 1149 1.12 26.40 17.39
N SER A 1150 0.83 27.48 16.65
CA SER A 1150 -0.36 28.32 16.87
C SER A 1150 -1.21 28.32 15.59
N GLY A 1151 -2.41 27.72 15.63
CA GLY A 1151 -3.14 27.33 14.41
C GLY A 1151 -4.58 27.84 14.31
N ASP A 1152 -4.94 28.39 13.15
CA ASP A 1152 -6.32 28.69 12.75
C ASP A 1152 -6.97 27.44 12.15
N PHE A 1153 -7.09 26.40 12.99
CA PHE A 1153 -7.56 25.06 12.61
C PHE A 1153 -9.03 25.06 12.13
N TYR A 1154 -9.44 24.03 11.39
CA TYR A 1154 -10.79 23.98 10.80
C TYR A 1154 -11.87 23.90 11.89
N ARG A 1155 -12.86 24.80 11.85
CA ARG A 1155 -13.90 24.98 12.88
C ARG A 1155 -15.29 25.22 12.27
N THR A 1156 -16.25 24.34 12.53
CA THR A 1156 -17.67 24.54 12.16
C THR A 1156 -18.45 25.39 13.18
N PHE A 1157 -18.09 25.29 14.46
CA PHE A 1157 -18.76 25.98 15.56
C PHE A 1157 -18.10 27.33 15.88
N ALA A 1158 -18.91 28.27 16.39
CA ALA A 1158 -18.44 29.61 16.77
C ALA A 1158 -17.61 29.64 18.07
N ARG A 1159 -17.57 28.52 18.81
CA ARG A 1159 -16.84 28.31 20.07
C ARG A 1159 -16.54 26.83 20.25
N TYR A 1160 -15.45 26.55 20.96
CA TYR A 1160 -15.10 25.24 21.46
C TYR A 1160 -14.65 25.33 22.91
N GLU A 1161 -14.69 24.21 23.62
CA GLU A 1161 -13.94 23.99 24.86
C GLU A 1161 -13.06 22.74 24.72
N ILE A 1162 -11.98 22.68 25.51
CA ILE A 1162 -11.09 21.52 25.56
C ILE A 1162 -11.74 20.45 26.44
N VAL A 1163 -11.95 19.26 25.88
CA VAL A 1163 -12.55 18.11 26.57
C VAL A 1163 -11.49 17.14 27.04
N VAL A 1164 -10.38 16.99 26.34
CA VAL A 1164 -9.21 16.17 26.77
C VAL A 1164 -7.93 16.87 26.32
N GLY A 1165 -6.83 16.71 27.05
CA GLY A 1165 -5.52 17.26 26.70
C GLY A 1165 -4.38 16.38 27.20
N SER A 1166 -3.32 16.26 26.41
CA SER A 1166 -2.12 15.47 26.69
C SER A 1166 -1.41 15.81 28.02
N SER A 1167 -0.50 14.97 28.48
CA SER A 1167 0.27 15.19 29.72
C SER A 1167 1.10 16.49 29.70
N GLY A 1168 1.46 16.99 28.51
CA GLY A 1168 2.13 18.28 28.32
C GLY A 1168 1.19 19.50 28.19
N VAL A 1169 -0.14 19.33 28.27
CA VAL A 1169 -1.11 20.33 27.80
C VAL A 1169 -1.01 21.72 28.46
N SER A 1170 -1.03 22.76 27.63
CA SER A 1170 -0.92 24.17 28.01
C SER A 1170 -2.21 24.76 28.61
N TYR A 1171 -3.29 23.97 28.60
CA TYR A 1171 -4.68 24.39 28.85
C TYR A 1171 -5.41 23.37 29.74
N LYS A 1172 -6.52 23.78 30.35
CA LYS A 1172 -7.34 22.90 31.20
C LYS A 1172 -8.66 22.51 30.54
N LYS A 1173 -9.17 21.34 30.94
CA LYS A 1173 -10.51 20.86 30.59
C LYS A 1173 -11.57 21.92 30.90
N GLY A 1174 -12.35 22.32 29.91
CA GLY A 1174 -13.35 23.38 30.00
C GLY A 1174 -12.82 24.82 29.88
N ASP A 1175 -11.52 25.03 29.58
CA ASP A 1175 -11.03 26.37 29.24
C ASP A 1175 -11.58 26.79 27.85
N PRO A 1176 -12.25 27.95 27.75
CA PRO A 1176 -12.64 28.51 26.47
C PRO A 1176 -11.46 29.28 25.86
N PHE A 1177 -11.15 28.98 24.60
CA PHE A 1177 -10.08 29.63 23.85
C PHE A 1177 -10.62 30.34 22.61
N GLU A 1178 -9.92 31.38 22.18
CA GLU A 1178 -10.14 32.04 20.88
C GLU A 1178 -9.01 31.61 19.93
N ASP A 1179 -7.76 31.90 20.31
CA ASP A 1179 -6.53 31.39 19.69
C ASP A 1179 -5.97 30.21 20.51
N LEU A 1180 -5.59 29.11 19.85
CA LEU A 1180 -5.04 27.90 20.47
C LEU A 1180 -3.56 27.71 20.09
N LYS A 1181 -2.74 27.27 21.04
CA LYS A 1181 -1.28 27.15 20.95
C LYS A 1181 -0.83 25.80 21.53
N LEU A 1182 -0.46 24.86 20.68
CA LEU A 1182 0.00 23.53 21.08
C LEU A 1182 1.52 23.54 21.20
N SER A 1183 2.07 23.24 22.38
CA SER A 1183 3.50 22.98 22.56
C SER A 1183 3.95 21.79 21.70
N GLY A 1184 5.27 21.57 21.59
CA GLY A 1184 5.78 20.37 20.95
C GLY A 1184 5.19 19.10 21.57
N HIS A 1185 4.78 18.15 20.73
CA HIS A 1185 4.11 16.90 21.14
C HIS A 1185 2.75 17.09 21.87
N GLU A 1186 2.21 18.31 21.93
CA GLU A 1186 0.94 18.61 22.62
C GLU A 1186 -0.28 18.23 21.75
N ALA A 1187 -1.18 17.45 22.33
CA ALA A 1187 -2.47 17.10 21.75
C ALA A 1187 -3.65 17.52 22.64
N VAL A 1188 -4.77 17.89 22.00
CA VAL A 1188 -6.06 18.23 22.64
C VAL A 1188 -7.23 17.69 21.84
N ILE A 1189 -8.28 17.23 22.53
CA ILE A 1189 -9.60 16.99 21.93
C ILE A 1189 -10.55 18.11 22.37
N LEU A 1190 -11.21 18.69 21.39
CA LEU A 1190 -12.10 19.84 21.49
C LEU A 1190 -13.56 19.42 21.28
N HIS A 1191 -14.51 20.21 21.77
CA HIS A 1191 -15.96 20.05 21.49
C HIS A 1191 -16.62 21.36 21.08
N GLY A 1192 -17.39 21.34 19.99
CA GLY A 1192 -18.06 22.51 19.41
C GLY A 1192 -19.35 22.91 20.14
N ILE A 1193 -19.48 24.19 20.50
CA ILE A 1193 -20.58 24.71 21.35
C ILE A 1193 -21.46 25.71 20.59
N GLY A 1194 -22.68 25.31 20.25
CA GLY A 1194 -23.75 26.20 19.78
C GLY A 1194 -24.56 25.65 18.61
N SER A 1195 -25.49 26.44 18.06
CA SER A 1195 -26.21 26.07 16.83
C SER A 1195 -25.39 26.47 15.59
N ASN A 1196 -25.14 25.53 14.68
CA ASN A 1196 -24.29 25.66 13.49
C ASN A 1196 -24.38 27.05 12.82
N GLY A 1197 -23.28 27.80 12.94
CA GLY A 1197 -23.17 29.18 12.47
C GLY A 1197 -22.86 29.23 10.97
N GLY A 1198 -23.89 29.02 10.13
CA GLY A 1198 -23.73 28.86 8.69
C GLY A 1198 -22.86 29.92 8.01
N ARG A 1199 -21.92 29.45 7.19
CA ARG A 1199 -21.13 30.19 6.20
C ARG A 1199 -21.38 29.60 4.82
#